data_AF-A0A511KF42-F1
#
_entry.id   AF-A0A511KF42-F1
#
_cell.length_a   1.000
_cell.length_b   1.000
_cell.length_c   1.000
_cell.angle_alpha   90.00
_cell.angle_beta   90.00
_cell.angle_gamma   90.00
#
_symmetry.space_group_name_H-M   'P 1'
#
loop_
_entity.id
_entity.type
_entity.pdbx_description
1 polymer ?
#
loop_
_entity_poly.entity_id
_entity_poly.type
_entity_poly.pdbx_seq_one_letter_code
_entity_poly.pdbx_strand_id
1 'polypeptide(L)'
;MAATGTFDPPLGSRTCLASPSFASSINADADAVQTDEKRIYFSYLPPPGQSDGERTDRVAEIWTNLPLSPSSSPSPSRPPKEWHALAFLPSATSSSKLYTASLPLPEEEGEWEFTYRFRSPRDDGDGAVEWLGSVERNGRIVVSSPNHLAEWSGPQGDTWTSLGDAAERVKVGTFPPSAREEEGEKGEWDSEISPTFPAQLLVLRFLPCRSDPFTRYTVLLPFSTRNVCSALVGTETGDKLVLRCQVDALGGTREGHLAIAWGEEGELKTLISRCIAAARSVLTCSSYVLPAHSTTLPSASKPLGICTWNALSLGGSSDYSASSLLAWLDSLRSSESSSLASYAVKTVLLDDGWQDTETYIDFSVGAGEGDREHAERRALKSFQCSMEWFDIDSDSSPSPADTEGWKRTSVSLVSGYEGSPATGRREESPRQPREGVCVELREVVGRVKERGVERVGVWMTLCGYWHGLHPDCSLADAYTLRRFTVESAVHPSHSGHMYLPAQSDLRTFYDDYFSSLRAAGVDFVKVDDQATVDCLVAQDVGEDEKEGSTPDDMGEYRVAMLEALRAAAIDAFGADGIIHCMAGSSRIWGGSLGIVGATDDGAVSTVRNSDDYFPDAPDSHRWHIALNAFMSLLSSALRFEPDFDMAQSAHEFGSTHIALRAFSSAQVWMSDEPGADLRGWESLLATTKQGVRVLQAREGQVGTVLDGRIGDDVLGRVQGAKTDALKVGLPVASAEGAHIGIWNCLPGDRLTGGSLATLVDSKDVADSLGSVASGKPRSFVLVDPATLSAQQVDSVILAQSSTLPRRFAKPLVSLQVAEKEAKALTVAKLFDVPAASSAKSQKIACLGLLDKTVGLAAITSVEVLSGKPAKASGVGRAGEATGSSTGSSDTSSTETRVSSTSSFSTTHTSVSSSNQPLTRPLSPSDRSTFPIPQGRVAFLLAYFAGFFRSSIVPNSSTDTASSRTPRTELHSLARDILRQPFRTGLFEVRALVSFSVLSVLWIAGWRPNGGTRAIEASPAPANAAPAQTSASTVSHEPNARLRLELEYLSDRLAFYVAPPPLSLSSLRLCLDGTPVAASVLHELSSDAGIVEFQVESAWKSLKGQDLADGLGNGSNGAESEKSWVVEVEFAD
;
A
#
# COMPACT_ATOMS: atom_id res chain seq x y z
N MET A 1 21.92 -28.92 31.96
CA MET A 1 22.92 -30.01 31.95
C MET A 1 24.30 -29.46 32.25
N ALA A 2 25.24 -30.30 32.70
CA ALA A 2 26.64 -29.89 32.80
C ALA A 2 27.21 -29.70 31.37
N ALA A 3 28.04 -28.69 31.15
CA ALA A 3 28.64 -28.45 29.85
C ALA A 3 29.62 -29.59 29.51
N THR A 4 29.31 -30.40 28.51
CA THR A 4 30.26 -31.32 27.90
C THR A 4 31.34 -30.52 27.18
N GLY A 5 32.60 -30.98 27.22
CA GLY A 5 33.71 -30.30 26.56
C GLY A 5 33.56 -30.28 25.03
N THR A 6 34.37 -29.46 24.37
CA THR A 6 34.35 -29.33 22.90
C THR A 6 35.16 -30.47 22.27
N PHE A 7 34.58 -31.16 21.28
CA PHE A 7 35.26 -32.15 20.44
C PHE A 7 35.45 -31.61 19.02
N ASP A 8 36.54 -32.02 18.37
CA ASP A 8 36.88 -31.64 17.00
C ASP A 8 37.43 -32.86 16.22
N PRO A 9 36.89 -33.20 15.03
CA PRO A 9 35.75 -32.56 14.36
C PRO A 9 34.44 -32.76 15.14
N PRO A 10 33.48 -31.81 15.06
CA PRO A 10 32.22 -31.91 15.79
C PRO A 10 31.31 -33.02 15.26
N LEU A 11 30.41 -33.54 16.09
CA LEU A 11 29.41 -34.52 15.65
C LEU A 11 28.49 -33.93 14.57
N GLY A 12 28.08 -34.77 13.62
CA GLY A 12 27.35 -34.34 12.42
C GLY A 12 28.19 -33.64 11.34
N SER A 13 29.49 -33.42 11.55
CA SER A 13 30.38 -32.90 10.48
C SER A 13 30.65 -33.97 9.42
N ARG A 14 30.80 -33.55 8.16
CA ARG A 14 31.31 -34.40 7.07
C ARG A 14 32.66 -33.83 6.59
N THR A 15 33.75 -34.48 6.96
CA THR A 15 35.12 -34.06 6.63
C THR A 15 35.62 -34.84 5.42
N CYS A 16 35.87 -34.14 4.31
CA CYS A 16 36.44 -34.72 3.10
C CYS A 16 37.97 -34.60 3.09
N LEU A 17 38.67 -35.69 2.77
CA LEU A 17 40.13 -35.79 2.74
C LEU A 17 40.59 -36.44 1.42
N ALA A 18 41.74 -36.03 0.90
CA ALA A 18 42.31 -36.61 -0.32
C ALA A 18 42.96 -37.98 -0.04
N SER A 19 42.72 -38.95 -0.92
CA SER A 19 43.29 -40.29 -0.78
C SER A 19 44.83 -40.30 -0.88
N PRO A 20 45.55 -40.97 0.06
CA PRO A 20 47.00 -41.14 -0.01
C PRO A 20 47.49 -41.77 -1.32
N SER A 21 46.73 -42.73 -1.86
CA SER A 21 47.10 -43.54 -3.02
C SER A 21 47.11 -42.76 -4.35
N PHE A 22 46.58 -41.54 -4.38
CA PHE A 22 46.63 -40.65 -5.55
C PHE A 22 47.85 -39.70 -5.53
N ALA A 23 48.46 -39.46 -4.36
CA ALA A 23 49.61 -38.55 -4.25
C ALA A 23 50.93 -39.18 -4.76
N SER A 24 51.01 -40.51 -4.77
CA SER A 24 52.20 -41.26 -5.21
C SER A 24 52.29 -41.46 -6.73
N SER A 25 51.23 -41.17 -7.50
CA SER A 25 51.22 -41.31 -8.97
C SER A 25 51.66 -40.04 -9.72
N ILE A 26 51.79 -38.90 -9.02
CA ILE A 26 52.08 -37.59 -9.63
C ILE A 26 53.58 -37.25 -9.62
N ASN A 27 54.34 -37.76 -8.64
CA ASN A 27 55.80 -37.53 -8.55
C ASN A 27 56.58 -38.84 -8.77
N ALA A 28 56.90 -39.12 -10.03
CA ALA A 28 57.85 -40.16 -10.42
C ALA A 28 59.28 -39.59 -10.59
N ASP A 29 59.74 -38.82 -9.61
CA ASP A 29 61.16 -38.43 -9.45
C ASP A 29 61.42 -37.92 -8.01
N ALA A 30 62.69 -37.96 -7.58
CA ALA A 30 63.24 -37.55 -6.28
C ALA A 30 63.05 -38.49 -5.06
N ASP A 31 64.03 -39.37 -4.90
CA ASP A 31 64.72 -39.79 -3.66
C ASP A 31 64.04 -39.66 -2.27
N ALA A 32 63.84 -40.83 -1.65
CA ALA A 32 64.15 -41.11 -0.25
C ALA A 32 63.72 -40.09 0.83
N VAL A 33 62.46 -39.64 0.80
CA VAL A 33 61.79 -39.03 1.96
C VAL A 33 61.12 -40.14 2.78
N GLN A 34 61.30 -40.13 4.11
CA GLN A 34 60.53 -41.01 5.00
C GLN A 34 59.04 -40.71 4.80
N THR A 35 58.28 -41.73 4.38
CA THR A 35 56.82 -41.61 4.27
C THR A 35 56.23 -41.58 5.67
N ASP A 36 56.15 -40.39 6.26
CA ASP A 36 55.37 -40.18 7.47
C ASP A 36 53.93 -40.62 7.22
N GLU A 37 53.46 -41.55 8.04
CA GLU A 37 52.11 -42.08 7.98
C GLU A 37 51.13 -40.91 8.13
N LYS A 38 50.32 -40.64 7.10
CA LYS A 38 49.29 -39.60 7.19
C LYS A 38 48.23 -40.05 8.19
N ARG A 39 48.00 -39.25 9.24
CA ARG A 39 47.05 -39.54 10.31
C ARG A 39 45.94 -38.49 10.37
N ILE A 40 44.73 -38.94 10.66
CA ILE A 40 43.59 -38.11 11.07
C ILE A 40 43.73 -37.87 12.57
N TYR A 41 43.64 -36.61 12.99
CA TYR A 41 43.66 -36.23 14.40
C TYR A 41 42.27 -35.80 14.85
N PHE A 42 41.90 -36.24 16.04
CA PHE A 42 40.71 -35.83 16.77
C PHE A 42 41.18 -35.14 18.05
N SER A 43 40.49 -34.09 18.49
CA SER A 43 40.79 -33.42 19.76
C SER A 43 39.57 -33.25 20.67
N TYR A 44 39.85 -33.15 21.97
CA TYR A 44 38.88 -32.91 23.03
C TYR A 44 39.42 -31.87 24.01
N LEU A 45 38.62 -30.83 24.29
CA LEU A 45 38.91 -29.77 25.23
C LEU A 45 37.81 -29.75 26.33
N PRO A 46 38.12 -30.14 27.59
CA PRO A 46 37.19 -30.08 28.71
C PRO A 46 36.68 -28.65 28.98
N PRO A 47 35.49 -28.50 29.61
CA PRO A 47 34.91 -27.20 29.90
C PRO A 47 35.75 -26.40 30.92
N PRO A 48 35.82 -25.06 30.80
CA PRO A 48 36.53 -24.22 31.77
C PRO A 48 35.81 -24.23 33.13
N GLY A 49 36.50 -24.69 34.17
CA GLY A 49 35.97 -24.73 35.54
C GLY A 49 36.26 -26.02 36.31
N GLN A 50 36.58 -27.12 35.65
CA GLN A 50 37.05 -28.34 36.33
C GLN A 50 38.45 -28.13 36.91
N SER A 51 38.56 -28.11 38.24
CA SER A 51 39.84 -28.06 38.96
C SER A 51 40.55 -29.42 38.90
N ASP A 52 41.89 -29.43 38.91
CA ASP A 52 42.71 -30.65 38.77
C ASP A 52 42.59 -31.66 39.94
N GLY A 53 41.77 -31.35 40.95
CA GLY A 53 41.50 -32.23 42.10
C GLY A 53 40.23 -33.08 41.98
N GLU A 54 39.27 -32.72 41.12
CA GLU A 54 38.09 -33.56 40.86
C GLU A 54 38.38 -34.48 39.67
N ARG A 55 38.83 -35.71 39.96
CA ARG A 55 38.73 -36.81 39.00
C ARG A 55 37.24 -37.07 38.73
N THR A 56 36.74 -36.53 37.62
CA THR A 56 35.68 -37.24 36.91
C THR A 56 36.32 -38.51 36.36
N ASP A 57 36.00 -39.67 36.97
CA ASP A 57 36.42 -40.99 36.49
C ASP A 57 35.68 -41.33 35.18
N ARG A 58 35.96 -40.57 34.12
CA ARG A 58 35.33 -40.64 32.81
C ARG A 58 36.39 -40.41 31.74
N VAL A 59 36.69 -41.46 30.99
CA VAL A 59 37.61 -41.41 29.85
C VAL A 59 36.81 -40.97 28.62
N ALA A 60 37.24 -39.88 27.97
CA ALA A 60 36.72 -39.51 26.66
C ALA A 60 37.26 -40.49 25.62
N GLU A 61 36.39 -41.03 24.76
CA GLU A 61 36.75 -41.96 23.70
C GLU A 61 36.08 -41.53 22.38
N ILE A 62 36.83 -41.63 21.27
CA ILE A 62 36.25 -41.73 19.93
C ILE A 62 35.83 -43.18 19.69
N TRP A 63 34.63 -43.36 19.16
CA TRP A 63 34.13 -44.63 18.65
C TRP A 63 33.96 -44.49 17.14
N THR A 64 34.69 -45.24 16.34
CA THR A 64 34.75 -45.07 14.89
C THR A 64 34.97 -46.39 14.18
N ASN A 65 34.66 -46.43 12.89
CA ASN A 65 34.98 -47.55 12.00
C ASN A 65 36.16 -47.27 11.04
N LEU A 66 36.88 -46.15 11.24
CA LEU A 66 38.16 -45.85 10.58
C LEU A 66 39.23 -46.88 10.94
N PRO A 67 39.92 -47.54 9.99
CA PRO A 67 40.86 -48.62 10.27
C PRO A 67 41.98 -48.20 11.25
N LEU A 68 42.27 -49.07 12.23
CA LEU A 68 43.32 -48.87 13.24
C LEU A 68 44.75 -48.90 12.68
N SER A 69 44.91 -49.47 11.48
CA SER A 69 46.17 -49.61 10.73
C SER A 69 45.88 -49.37 9.25
N PRO A 70 46.78 -48.76 8.46
CA PRO A 70 46.60 -48.65 7.01
C PRO A 70 46.49 -50.06 6.42
N SER A 71 45.34 -50.37 5.81
CA SER A 71 44.98 -51.74 5.41
C SER A 71 45.69 -52.16 4.14
N SER A 72 46.54 -53.18 4.21
CA SER A 72 47.24 -53.72 3.06
C SER A 72 46.36 -54.59 2.18
N SER A 73 46.37 -54.27 0.87
CA SER A 73 45.75 -54.98 -0.27
C SER A 73 44.21 -54.96 -0.39
N PRO A 74 43.66 -54.55 -1.55
CA PRO A 74 42.21 -54.51 -1.78
C PRO A 74 41.64 -55.91 -2.03
N SER A 75 40.70 -56.33 -1.17
CA SER A 75 39.94 -57.57 -1.35
C SER A 75 38.60 -57.28 -2.05
N PRO A 76 38.21 -58.05 -3.09
CA PRO A 76 36.99 -57.78 -3.88
C PRO A 76 35.67 -58.07 -3.14
N SER A 77 35.72 -58.54 -1.90
CA SER A 77 34.55 -58.64 -1.01
C SER A 77 34.75 -57.76 0.23
N ARG A 78 34.09 -56.59 0.23
CA ARG A 78 34.19 -55.58 1.30
C ARG A 78 33.77 -56.20 2.66
N PRO A 79 34.68 -56.35 3.65
CA PRO A 79 34.28 -56.80 4.98
C PRO A 79 33.41 -55.73 5.67
N PRO A 80 32.55 -56.09 6.64
CA PRO A 80 31.78 -55.12 7.40
C PRO A 80 32.72 -54.16 8.14
N LYS A 81 32.40 -52.86 8.14
CA LYS A 81 33.18 -51.81 8.80
C LYS A 81 33.16 -52.03 10.32
N GLU A 82 34.24 -52.56 10.88
CA GLU A 82 34.34 -52.89 12.30
C GLU A 82 34.59 -51.63 13.15
N TRP A 83 33.73 -51.40 14.14
CA TRP A 83 33.81 -50.25 15.03
C TRP A 83 34.65 -50.54 16.27
N HIS A 84 35.46 -49.57 16.70
CA HIS A 84 36.36 -49.68 17.85
C HIS A 84 36.49 -48.35 18.59
N ALA A 85 37.03 -48.41 19.82
CA ALA A 85 37.22 -47.27 20.70
C ALA A 85 38.68 -46.84 20.78
N LEU A 86 38.96 -45.54 20.68
CA LEU A 86 40.24 -44.94 21.02
C LEU A 86 40.06 -43.91 22.14
N ALA A 87 40.83 -44.03 23.23
CA ALA A 87 40.83 -43.03 24.29
C ALA A 87 41.59 -41.77 23.85
N PHE A 88 41.06 -40.60 24.18
CA PHE A 88 41.77 -39.34 24.03
C PHE A 88 42.88 -39.23 25.09
N LEU A 89 44.13 -39.05 24.66
CA LEU A 89 45.29 -38.95 25.53
C LEU A 89 45.72 -37.48 25.68
N PRO A 90 46.30 -37.05 26.82
CA PRO A 90 46.78 -35.67 26.99
C PRO A 90 47.80 -35.31 25.91
N SER A 91 47.65 -34.15 25.28
CA SER A 91 48.62 -33.66 24.32
C SER A 91 49.91 -33.23 25.04
N ALA A 92 51.07 -33.75 24.61
CA ALA A 92 52.33 -33.59 25.30
C ALA A 92 52.94 -32.17 25.23
N THR A 93 52.36 -31.27 24.43
CA THR A 93 53.01 -30.03 23.96
C THR A 93 52.30 -28.73 24.37
N SER A 94 51.28 -28.75 25.23
CA SER A 94 50.55 -27.52 25.60
C SER A 94 50.30 -27.37 27.10
N SER A 95 50.31 -26.12 27.58
CA SER A 95 49.86 -25.72 28.92
C SER A 95 48.32 -25.64 29.05
N SER A 96 47.59 -26.06 28.02
CA SER A 96 46.13 -26.13 27.99
C SER A 96 45.64 -27.59 28.13
N LYS A 97 44.43 -27.80 28.64
CA LYS A 97 43.85 -29.12 28.89
C LYS A 97 43.40 -29.86 27.61
N LEU A 98 44.22 -29.85 26.56
CA LEU A 98 43.90 -30.48 25.28
C LEU A 98 44.24 -31.97 25.30
N TYR A 99 43.28 -32.80 24.91
CA TYR A 99 43.46 -34.23 24.70
C TYR A 99 43.30 -34.56 23.21
N THR A 100 44.03 -35.55 22.72
CA THR A 100 44.05 -35.93 21.30
C THR A 100 44.01 -37.45 21.13
N ALA A 101 43.33 -37.90 20.08
CA ALA A 101 43.42 -39.25 19.53
C ALA A 101 43.81 -39.14 18.06
N SER A 102 44.50 -40.14 17.50
CA SER A 102 44.81 -40.15 16.07
C SER A 102 44.74 -41.54 15.47
N LEU A 103 44.32 -41.62 14.22
CA LEU A 103 44.15 -42.85 13.43
C LEU A 103 44.82 -42.66 12.07
N PRO A 104 45.34 -43.73 11.43
CA PRO A 104 45.86 -43.62 10.08
C PRO A 104 44.77 -43.25 9.08
N LEU A 105 45.13 -42.49 8.06
CA LEU A 105 44.26 -42.14 6.95
C LEU A 105 44.11 -43.38 6.02
N PRO A 106 42.89 -43.83 5.70
CA PRO A 106 42.68 -44.93 4.76
C PRO A 106 43.33 -44.70 3.39
N GLU A 107 43.90 -45.75 2.79
CA GLU A 107 44.46 -45.71 1.41
C GLU A 107 43.40 -45.91 0.32
N GLU A 108 42.25 -46.52 0.67
CA GLU A 108 41.11 -46.73 -0.22
C GLU A 108 40.16 -45.52 -0.20
N GLU A 109 39.38 -45.34 -1.27
CA GLU A 109 38.28 -44.37 -1.28
C GLU A 109 37.03 -44.92 -0.55
N GLY A 110 36.37 -44.07 0.23
CA GLY A 110 35.21 -44.46 1.01
C GLY A 110 34.70 -43.39 1.97
N GLU A 111 33.69 -43.77 2.75
CA GLU A 111 33.12 -42.96 3.82
C GLU A 111 33.12 -43.80 5.11
N TRP A 112 33.63 -43.25 6.19
CA TRP A 112 33.69 -43.83 7.53
C TRP A 112 32.91 -42.96 8.49
N GLU A 113 32.37 -43.57 9.55
CA GLU A 113 31.60 -42.87 10.56
C GLU A 113 32.32 -42.90 11.90
N PHE A 114 32.20 -41.81 12.66
CA PHE A 114 32.70 -41.69 14.02
C PHE A 114 31.66 -41.03 14.93
N THR A 115 31.80 -41.29 16.22
CA THR A 115 31.05 -40.65 17.28
C THR A 115 31.90 -40.56 18.53
N TYR A 116 31.43 -39.86 19.56
CA TYR A 116 32.15 -39.70 20.82
C TYR A 116 31.36 -40.30 21.98
N ARG A 117 32.08 -40.74 23.01
CA ARG A 117 31.49 -41.27 24.23
C ARG A 117 32.38 -40.99 25.45
N PHE A 118 31.79 -40.95 26.63
CA PHE A 118 32.51 -41.03 27.89
C PHE A 118 32.33 -42.42 28.50
N ARG A 119 33.42 -43.10 28.85
CA ARG A 119 33.39 -44.37 29.59
C ARG A 119 33.81 -44.15 31.03
N SER A 120 32.94 -44.52 31.97
CA SER A 120 33.24 -44.48 33.41
C SER A 120 33.79 -45.83 33.86
N PRO A 121 35.01 -45.94 34.42
CA PRO A 121 35.51 -47.20 34.98
C PRO A 121 34.58 -47.72 36.08
N ARG A 122 34.39 -49.04 36.09
CA ARG A 122 33.87 -49.80 37.23
C ARG A 122 34.81 -50.97 37.50
N ASP A 123 34.86 -51.44 38.75
CA ASP A 123 35.75 -52.51 39.18
C ASP A 123 35.46 -53.88 38.55
N ASP A 124 34.33 -54.04 37.85
CA ASP A 124 33.87 -55.24 37.15
C ASP A 124 34.14 -55.24 35.62
N GLY A 125 34.80 -54.21 35.09
CA GLY A 125 35.34 -54.17 33.72
C GLY A 125 34.41 -53.61 32.65
N ASP A 126 33.10 -53.79 32.76
CA ASP A 126 32.10 -53.20 31.86
C ASP A 126 31.60 -51.85 32.38
N GLY A 127 32.42 -50.82 32.14
CA GLY A 127 32.18 -49.45 32.56
C GLY A 127 30.94 -48.81 31.93
N ALA A 128 30.27 -47.90 32.64
CA ALA A 128 29.10 -47.21 32.12
C ALA A 128 29.49 -46.25 30.98
N VAL A 129 28.89 -46.43 29.80
CA VAL A 129 29.16 -45.66 28.58
C VAL A 129 28.04 -44.63 28.34
N GLU A 130 28.42 -43.37 28.22
CA GLU A 130 27.56 -42.25 27.84
C GLU A 130 27.90 -41.84 26.40
N TRP A 131 26.98 -42.09 25.47
CA TRP A 131 27.15 -41.77 24.04
C TRP A 131 26.75 -40.32 23.77
N LEU A 132 27.58 -39.59 23.02
CA LEU A 132 27.35 -38.16 22.70
C LEU A 132 26.68 -37.95 21.34
N GLY A 133 26.68 -38.96 20.47
CA GLY A 133 26.00 -38.93 19.17
C GLY A 133 25.00 -40.08 19.00
N SER A 134 24.20 -39.98 17.95
CA SER A 134 23.23 -40.99 17.49
C SER A 134 23.55 -41.37 16.04
N VAL A 135 22.95 -42.44 15.52
CA VAL A 135 23.17 -42.92 14.13
C VAL A 135 22.97 -41.80 13.09
N GLU A 136 22.01 -40.90 13.32
CA GLU A 136 21.70 -39.76 12.44
C GLU A 136 22.61 -38.53 12.67
N ARG A 137 23.40 -38.52 13.75
CA ARG A 137 24.30 -37.40 14.15
C ARG A 137 25.78 -37.82 14.25
N ASN A 138 26.14 -39.02 13.80
CA ASN A 138 27.53 -39.44 13.70
C ASN A 138 28.28 -38.51 12.73
N GLY A 139 29.53 -38.17 13.07
CA GLY A 139 30.41 -37.50 12.12
C GLY A 139 30.88 -38.46 11.04
N ARG A 140 31.23 -37.94 9.87
CA ARG A 140 31.64 -38.70 8.69
C ARG A 140 32.99 -38.23 8.17
N ILE A 141 33.90 -39.16 7.91
CA ILE A 141 35.14 -38.91 7.18
C ILE A 141 35.00 -39.53 5.80
N VAL A 142 35.16 -38.74 4.74
CA VAL A 142 35.15 -39.21 3.35
C VAL A 142 36.57 -39.11 2.81
N VAL A 143 37.14 -40.21 2.33
CA VAL A 143 38.41 -40.22 1.61
C VAL A 143 38.10 -40.45 0.14
N SER A 144 38.56 -39.56 -0.75
CA SER A 144 38.34 -39.69 -2.20
C SER A 144 39.50 -39.09 -3.00
N SER A 145 39.57 -39.39 -4.30
CA SER A 145 40.61 -38.83 -5.18
C SER A 145 40.39 -37.33 -5.45
N PRO A 146 41.46 -36.57 -5.74
CA PRO A 146 41.37 -35.12 -5.99
C PRO A 146 40.38 -34.74 -7.09
N ASN A 147 40.24 -35.56 -8.13
CA ASN A 147 39.32 -35.30 -9.23
C ASN A 147 37.84 -35.38 -8.81
N HIS A 148 37.49 -36.27 -7.88
CA HIS A 148 36.14 -36.33 -7.29
C HIS A 148 35.90 -35.23 -6.25
N LEU A 149 36.96 -34.71 -5.62
CA LEU A 149 36.89 -33.53 -4.75
C LEU A 149 36.78 -32.22 -5.55
N ALA A 150 37.21 -32.19 -6.81
CA ALA A 150 37.07 -31.01 -7.69
C ALA A 150 35.62 -30.72 -8.11
N GLU A 151 34.75 -31.73 -8.11
CA GLU A 151 33.30 -31.57 -8.32
C GLU A 151 32.53 -31.19 -7.03
N TRP A 152 33.22 -31.07 -5.89
CA TRP A 152 32.63 -30.68 -4.61
C TRP A 152 32.89 -29.19 -4.32
N SER A 153 31.83 -28.38 -4.27
CA SER A 153 31.87 -26.95 -3.96
C SER A 153 32.07 -26.61 -2.47
N GLY A 154 32.68 -27.52 -1.70
CA GLY A 154 33.19 -27.24 -0.37
C GLY A 154 34.52 -26.46 -0.40
N PRO A 155 35.05 -26.06 0.77
CA PRO A 155 36.33 -25.35 0.83
C PRO A 155 37.46 -26.20 0.20
N GLN A 156 38.09 -25.64 -0.84
CA GLN A 156 39.09 -26.35 -1.65
C GLN A 156 40.41 -26.55 -0.90
N GLY A 157 41.05 -27.70 -1.17
CA GLY A 157 42.11 -28.27 -0.34
C GLY A 157 43.52 -27.73 -0.58
N ASP A 158 43.74 -26.42 -0.44
CA ASP A 158 45.09 -25.82 -0.44
C ASP A 158 45.66 -25.62 0.98
N THR A 159 44.85 -25.79 2.03
CA THR A 159 45.29 -25.65 3.44
C THR A 159 45.84 -26.95 4.04
N TRP A 160 46.67 -27.68 3.30
CA TRP A 160 47.40 -28.85 3.85
C TRP A 160 48.69 -28.42 4.54
N THR A 161 48.58 -27.83 5.74
CA THR A 161 49.72 -27.75 6.65
C THR A 161 50.08 -29.15 7.14
N SER A 162 51.26 -29.65 6.79
CA SER A 162 51.92 -30.65 7.63
C SER A 162 52.15 -30.05 9.01
N LEU A 163 51.94 -30.84 10.06
CA LEU A 163 52.22 -30.43 11.44
C LEU A 163 53.74 -30.42 11.67
N GLY A 164 54.39 -29.36 11.20
CA GLY A 164 55.74 -28.98 11.66
C GLY A 164 55.70 -28.56 13.13
N ASP A 165 56.83 -28.71 13.82
CA ASP A 165 56.99 -28.64 15.30
C ASP A 165 56.63 -27.31 16.02
N ALA A 166 55.91 -26.39 15.39
CA ALA A 166 55.47 -25.13 15.98
C ALA A 166 53.98 -25.17 16.35
N ALA A 167 53.70 -25.27 17.65
CA ALA A 167 52.34 -25.22 18.18
C ALA A 167 51.73 -23.81 18.08
N GLU A 168 51.05 -23.50 16.99
CA GLU A 168 50.09 -22.38 16.91
C GLU A 168 48.79 -22.79 16.19
N ARG A 169 47.67 -22.19 16.60
CA ARG A 169 46.32 -22.70 16.33
C ARG A 169 45.87 -22.39 14.91
N VAL A 170 45.77 -23.40 14.04
CA VAL A 170 44.99 -23.33 12.80
C VAL A 170 43.59 -23.87 13.06
N LYS A 171 42.56 -23.03 12.95
CA LYS A 171 41.16 -23.47 12.89
C LYS A 171 40.88 -24.05 11.51
N VAL A 172 40.58 -25.35 11.44
CA VAL A 172 39.80 -25.88 10.32
C VAL A 172 38.35 -25.40 10.48
N GLY A 173 37.66 -25.13 9.37
CA GLY A 173 36.41 -24.35 9.35
C GLY A 173 35.28 -24.93 10.22
N THR A 174 34.48 -24.05 10.82
CA THR A 174 33.33 -24.42 11.67
C THR A 174 32.04 -23.74 11.21
N PHE A 175 31.12 -24.51 10.66
CA PHE A 175 29.68 -24.22 10.66
C PHE A 175 29.06 -24.74 11.97
N PRO A 176 28.03 -24.07 12.53
CA PRO A 176 27.30 -24.59 13.69
C PRO A 176 25.94 -25.22 13.30
N PRO A 177 25.80 -26.56 13.23
CA PRO A 177 24.50 -27.20 13.27
C PRO A 177 23.99 -27.19 14.73
N SER A 178 22.92 -26.45 15.00
CA SER A 178 22.31 -26.39 16.33
C SER A 178 21.14 -27.37 16.47
N ALA A 179 21.16 -28.24 17.48
CA ALA A 179 19.98 -29.01 17.92
C ALA A 179 20.11 -29.31 19.42
N ARG A 180 19.57 -28.46 20.30
CA ARG A 180 18.26 -28.67 20.95
C ARG A 180 18.09 -30.07 21.53
N GLU A 181 18.00 -30.12 22.85
CA GLU A 181 17.01 -30.97 23.51
C GLU A 181 15.62 -30.34 23.37
N GLU A 182 14.61 -31.17 23.62
CA GLU A 182 13.24 -30.98 23.14
C GLU A 182 12.48 -29.86 23.86
N GLU A 183 12.32 -28.71 23.20
CA GLU A 183 11.10 -27.90 23.33
C GLU A 183 10.91 -27.00 22.10
N GLY A 184 9.78 -27.18 21.42
CA GLY A 184 9.44 -26.53 20.15
C GLY A 184 10.19 -27.08 18.93
N GLU A 185 9.53 -27.03 17.77
CA GLU A 185 10.22 -27.11 16.47
C GLU A 185 11.16 -25.90 16.35
N LYS A 186 12.37 -26.10 15.83
CA LYS A 186 13.28 -25.00 15.53
C LYS A 186 13.08 -24.74 14.06
N GLY A 187 12.15 -23.84 13.74
CA GLY A 187 12.01 -23.36 12.37
C GLY A 187 13.38 -22.90 11.91
N GLU A 188 13.89 -23.54 10.87
CA GLU A 188 14.88 -22.92 10.02
C GLU A 188 14.22 -21.64 9.47
N TRP A 189 15.00 -20.56 9.37
CA TRP A 189 14.49 -19.33 8.78
C TRP A 189 14.45 -19.52 7.27
N ASP A 190 13.36 -20.11 6.80
CA ASP A 190 13.04 -20.45 5.40
C ASP A 190 12.96 -19.25 4.43
N SER A 191 13.42 -18.07 4.87
CA SER A 191 13.45 -16.83 4.11
C SER A 191 14.74 -16.04 4.43
N GLU A 192 15.76 -16.19 3.58
CA GLU A 192 16.91 -15.28 3.60
C GLU A 192 16.46 -13.89 3.13
N ILE A 193 16.46 -12.92 4.03
CA ILE A 193 16.24 -11.51 3.69
C ILE A 193 17.45 -11.07 2.85
N SER A 194 17.22 -10.41 1.72
CA SER A 194 18.32 -10.06 0.81
C SER A 194 19.38 -9.18 1.50
N PRO A 195 20.69 -9.43 1.30
CA PRO A 195 21.74 -8.49 1.68
C PRO A 195 21.76 -7.27 0.74
N THR A 196 21.27 -7.40 -0.50
CA THR A 196 21.28 -6.35 -1.51
C THR A 196 20.02 -5.49 -1.42
N PHE A 197 18.84 -6.12 -1.50
CA PHE A 197 17.55 -5.44 -1.60
C PHE A 197 16.93 -5.18 -0.22
N PRO A 198 16.74 -3.93 0.20
CA PRO A 198 16.24 -3.61 1.54
C PRO A 198 14.74 -3.88 1.69
N ALA A 199 14.35 -4.47 2.81
CA ALA A 199 12.95 -4.67 3.17
C ALA A 199 12.33 -3.35 3.69
N GLN A 200 11.30 -2.85 2.99
CA GLN A 200 10.54 -1.66 3.40
C GLN A 200 9.61 -1.94 4.59
N LEU A 201 9.16 -3.19 4.74
CA LEU A 201 8.37 -3.68 5.85
C LEU A 201 8.74 -5.15 6.07
N LEU A 202 8.99 -5.54 7.32
CA LEU A 202 9.22 -6.94 7.67
C LEU A 202 8.17 -7.40 8.69
N VAL A 203 7.46 -8.48 8.38
CA VAL A 203 6.46 -9.10 9.26
C VAL A 203 6.94 -10.48 9.67
N LEU A 204 7.36 -10.63 10.92
CA LEU A 204 7.75 -11.91 11.50
C LEU A 204 6.50 -12.62 12.06
N ARG A 205 6.14 -13.76 11.48
CA ARG A 205 5.03 -14.62 11.94
C ARG A 205 5.58 -15.75 12.80
N PHE A 206 5.29 -15.73 14.09
CA PHE A 206 5.58 -16.84 15.00
C PHE A 206 4.40 -17.80 14.99
N LEU A 207 4.64 -19.04 14.58
CA LEU A 207 3.61 -20.07 14.52
C LEU A 207 3.26 -20.59 15.92
N PRO A 208 2.00 -21.02 16.16
CA PRO A 208 1.58 -21.62 17.42
C PRO A 208 2.44 -22.81 17.82
N CYS A 209 2.76 -22.92 19.11
CA CYS A 209 3.49 -24.04 19.69
C CYS A 209 2.72 -24.63 20.89
N ARG A 210 3.33 -25.58 21.62
CA ARG A 210 2.69 -26.21 22.80
C ARG A 210 2.49 -25.24 23.98
N SER A 211 3.33 -24.21 24.09
CA SER A 211 3.30 -23.22 25.19
C SER A 211 2.57 -21.92 24.84
N ASP A 212 2.51 -21.54 23.56
CA ASP A 212 1.67 -20.43 23.07
C ASP A 212 0.78 -20.92 21.90
N PRO A 213 -0.54 -21.07 22.10
CA PRO A 213 -1.45 -21.58 21.09
C PRO A 213 -1.85 -20.54 20.02
N PHE A 214 -1.38 -19.29 20.13
CA PHE A 214 -1.72 -18.19 19.22
C PHE A 214 -0.59 -17.91 18.23
N THR A 215 -0.96 -17.54 17.00
CA THR A 215 -0.04 -16.96 16.03
C THR A 215 0.31 -15.54 16.50
N ARG A 216 1.61 -15.22 16.60
CA ARG A 216 2.07 -13.86 16.94
C ARG A 216 2.66 -13.18 15.72
N TYR A 217 2.53 -11.86 15.66
CA TYR A 217 3.27 -11.04 14.73
C TYR A 217 4.23 -10.10 15.45
N THR A 218 5.39 -9.88 14.85
CA THR A 218 6.23 -8.71 15.10
C THR A 218 6.44 -7.99 13.78
N VAL A 219 6.03 -6.72 13.73
CA VAL A 219 6.18 -5.83 12.59
C VAL A 219 7.39 -4.92 12.83
N LEU A 220 8.30 -4.90 11.87
CA LEU A 220 9.49 -4.07 11.87
C LEU A 220 9.42 -3.12 10.66
N LEU A 221 9.45 -1.81 10.93
CA LEU A 221 9.39 -0.75 9.93
C LEU A 221 10.63 0.16 10.09
N PRO A 222 11.66 0.01 9.24
CA PRO A 222 12.75 0.97 9.20
C PRO A 222 12.23 2.32 8.71
N PHE A 223 12.76 3.43 9.23
CA PHE A 223 12.36 4.76 8.77
C PHE A 223 13.54 5.72 8.70
N SER A 224 13.48 6.62 7.74
CA SER A 224 14.59 7.48 7.31
C SER A 224 14.34 8.92 7.76
N THR A 225 15.39 9.57 8.27
CA THR A 225 15.38 11.01 8.55
C THR A 225 15.99 11.78 7.39
N ARG A 226 16.02 13.12 7.47
CA ARG A 226 16.69 13.95 6.46
C ARG A 226 18.17 13.60 6.22
N ASN A 227 18.85 13.02 7.21
CA ASN A 227 20.30 12.85 7.23
C ASN A 227 20.76 11.38 7.41
N VAL A 228 19.82 10.45 7.58
CA VAL A 228 20.09 9.01 7.76
C VAL A 228 19.02 8.22 7.03
N CYS A 229 19.44 7.45 6.02
CA CYS A 229 18.61 6.40 5.44
C CYS A 229 18.71 5.14 6.30
N SER A 230 17.58 4.63 6.79
CA SER A 230 17.51 3.38 7.56
C SER A 230 16.84 2.30 6.72
N ALA A 231 17.44 1.11 6.67
CA ALA A 231 16.96 -0.01 5.87
C ALA A 231 17.20 -1.35 6.57
N LEU A 232 16.30 -2.32 6.39
CA LEU A 232 16.50 -3.68 6.90
C LEU A 232 17.04 -4.58 5.78
N VAL A 233 18.13 -5.30 6.05
CA VAL A 233 18.78 -6.23 5.11
C VAL A 233 19.27 -7.48 5.84
N GLY A 234 19.42 -8.59 5.12
CA GLY A 234 20.14 -9.75 5.64
C GLY A 234 21.66 -9.56 5.64
N THR A 235 22.37 -10.46 6.30
CA THR A 235 23.80 -10.71 6.06
C THR A 235 24.00 -11.57 4.81
N GLU A 236 25.18 -11.49 4.19
CA GLU A 236 25.58 -12.39 3.09
C GLU A 236 25.52 -13.88 3.49
N THR A 237 25.65 -14.15 4.79
CA THR A 237 25.56 -15.47 5.42
C THR A 237 24.13 -15.91 5.77
N GLY A 238 23.10 -15.10 5.50
CA GLY A 238 21.68 -15.37 5.82
C GLY A 238 21.34 -15.42 7.33
N ASP A 239 22.35 -15.45 8.20
CA ASP A 239 22.23 -15.77 9.63
C ASP A 239 21.68 -14.63 10.51
N LYS A 240 21.63 -13.40 10.00
CA LYS A 240 21.27 -12.20 10.76
C LYS A 240 20.48 -11.19 9.93
N LEU A 241 19.58 -10.50 10.61
CA LEU A 241 18.97 -9.25 10.16
C LEU A 241 19.79 -8.07 10.67
N VAL A 242 20.07 -7.09 9.79
CA VAL A 242 20.84 -5.89 10.08
C VAL A 242 20.02 -4.64 9.73
N LEU A 243 20.04 -3.64 10.62
CA LEU A 243 19.59 -2.29 10.30
C LEU A 243 20.76 -1.53 9.65
N ARG A 244 20.77 -1.47 8.31
CA ARG A 244 21.71 -0.64 7.54
C ARG A 244 21.36 0.82 7.80
N CYS A 245 22.35 1.60 8.20
CA CYS A 245 22.23 3.02 8.51
C CYS A 245 23.22 3.78 7.62
N GLN A 246 22.74 4.36 6.51
CA GLN A 246 23.59 5.16 5.62
C GLN A 246 23.50 6.62 6.06
N VAL A 247 24.64 7.20 6.43
CA VAL A 247 24.75 8.61 6.84
C VAL A 247 25.09 9.43 5.60
N ASP A 248 24.27 10.42 5.30
CA ASP A 248 24.37 11.20 4.06
C ASP A 248 25.30 12.42 4.17
N ALA A 249 25.67 12.79 5.39
CA ALA A 249 26.42 14.00 5.72
C ALA A 249 27.79 13.68 6.33
N LEU A 250 28.81 14.48 6.03
CA LEU A 250 30.15 14.34 6.59
C LEU A 250 30.21 14.77 8.07
N GLY A 251 30.10 13.78 8.97
CA GLY A 251 30.51 13.91 10.37
C GLY A 251 29.41 13.71 11.42
N GLY A 252 29.84 13.25 12.60
CA GLY A 252 28.98 12.99 13.77
C GLY A 252 28.48 11.55 13.84
N THR A 253 28.27 11.06 15.07
CA THR A 253 27.52 9.81 15.31
C THR A 253 26.05 10.06 15.06
N ARG A 254 25.46 9.39 14.07
CA ARG A 254 24.00 9.39 13.85
C ARG A 254 23.44 7.99 14.03
N GLU A 255 22.20 7.92 14.50
CA GLU A 255 21.50 6.68 14.82
C GLU A 255 20.54 6.34 13.67
N GLY A 256 20.47 5.06 13.30
CA GLY A 256 19.40 4.57 12.43
C GLY A 256 18.11 4.35 13.22
N HIS A 257 16.98 4.36 12.53
CA HIS A 257 15.67 4.30 13.16
C HIS A 257 14.83 3.12 12.68
N LEU A 258 14.16 2.49 13.64
CA LEU A 258 13.35 1.29 13.46
C LEU A 258 12.14 1.36 14.40
N ALA A 259 10.94 1.35 13.85
CA ALA A 259 9.71 1.20 14.62
C ALA A 259 9.35 -0.30 14.72
N ILE A 260 8.99 -0.75 15.92
CA ILE A 260 8.65 -2.15 16.20
C ILE A 260 7.31 -2.21 16.94
N ALA A 261 6.41 -3.08 16.48
CA ALA A 261 5.16 -3.42 17.16
C ALA A 261 4.94 -4.93 17.12
N TRP A 262 4.29 -5.49 18.14
CA TRP A 262 3.94 -6.91 18.19
C TRP A 262 2.52 -7.13 18.71
N GLY A 263 1.92 -8.25 18.33
CA GLY A 263 0.52 -8.57 18.60
C GLY A 263 0.11 -9.96 18.13
N GLU A 264 -1.19 -10.17 17.95
CA GLU A 264 -1.81 -11.46 17.57
C GLU A 264 -2.33 -11.48 16.12
N GLU A 265 -2.65 -12.68 15.62
CA GLU A 265 -3.36 -12.86 14.34
C GLU A 265 -4.71 -12.13 14.32
N GLY A 266 -4.92 -11.27 13.31
CA GLY A 266 -6.03 -10.31 13.24
C GLY A 266 -5.64 -8.87 13.59
N GLU A 267 -4.47 -8.63 14.21
CA GLU A 267 -4.00 -7.29 14.55
C GLU A 267 -3.06 -6.66 13.51
N LEU A 268 -2.67 -7.37 12.44
CA LEU A 268 -1.54 -6.97 11.58
C LEU A 268 -1.63 -5.54 11.05
N LYS A 269 -2.76 -5.15 10.47
CA LYS A 269 -2.99 -3.78 9.96
C LYS A 269 -2.83 -2.73 11.07
N THR A 270 -3.31 -3.03 12.28
CA THR A 270 -3.17 -2.18 13.47
C THR A 270 -1.71 -2.06 13.92
N LEU A 271 -0.93 -3.15 13.85
CA LEU A 271 0.50 -3.13 14.18
C LEU A 271 1.30 -2.28 13.20
N ILE A 272 1.06 -2.41 11.90
CA ILE A 272 1.67 -1.57 10.85
C ILE A 272 1.32 -0.09 11.10
N SER A 273 0.04 0.23 11.34
CA SER A 273 -0.39 1.60 11.66
C SER A 273 0.26 2.17 12.94
N ARG A 274 0.51 1.33 13.96
CA ARG A 274 1.25 1.75 15.18
C ARG A 274 2.72 2.05 14.88
N CYS A 275 3.38 1.24 14.05
CA CYS A 275 4.76 1.52 13.63
C CYS A 275 4.87 2.84 12.85
N ILE A 276 3.96 3.08 11.90
CA ILE A 276 3.91 4.34 11.13
C ILE A 276 3.65 5.54 12.05
N ALA A 277 2.72 5.43 13.00
CA ALA A 277 2.46 6.48 13.99
C ALA A 277 3.68 6.78 14.87
N ALA A 278 4.44 5.76 15.28
CA ALA A 278 5.67 5.92 16.03
C ALA A 278 6.78 6.60 15.20
N ALA A 279 6.98 6.18 13.95
CA ALA A 279 7.92 6.82 13.03
C ALA A 279 7.55 8.30 12.78
N ARG A 280 6.26 8.58 12.53
CA ARG A 280 5.76 9.94 12.30
C ARG A 280 6.00 10.86 13.50
N SER A 281 5.83 10.37 14.74
CA SER A 281 6.04 11.22 15.94
C SER A 281 7.50 11.66 16.09
N VAL A 282 8.45 10.81 15.67
CA VAL A 282 9.88 11.16 15.60
C VAL A 282 10.15 12.17 14.48
N LEU A 283 9.62 11.93 13.27
CA LEU A 283 9.89 12.80 12.11
C LEU A 283 9.23 14.18 12.17
N THR A 284 8.16 14.35 12.95
CA THR A 284 7.38 15.60 13.02
C THR A 284 7.54 16.39 14.33
N CYS A 285 8.21 15.83 15.35
CA CYS A 285 8.38 16.43 16.67
C CYS A 285 7.07 16.92 17.34
N SER A 286 5.93 16.29 17.03
CA SER A 286 4.59 16.67 17.51
C SER A 286 3.96 15.56 18.35
N SER A 287 3.22 15.94 19.40
CA SER A 287 2.50 14.98 20.25
C SER A 287 1.25 14.47 19.54
N TYR A 288 1.23 13.18 19.26
CA TYR A 288 0.25 12.52 18.39
C TYR A 288 -1.21 12.67 18.83
N VAL A 289 -2.05 13.08 17.88
CA VAL A 289 -3.50 12.83 17.89
C VAL A 289 -3.76 11.79 16.81
N LEU A 290 -4.45 10.69 17.14
CA LEU A 290 -4.95 9.76 16.13
C LEU A 290 -5.82 10.56 15.16
N PRO A 291 -5.52 10.58 13.84
CA PRO A 291 -6.40 11.24 12.90
C PRO A 291 -7.77 10.59 13.02
N ALA A 292 -8.81 11.41 13.23
CA ALA A 292 -10.17 10.94 13.10
C ALA A 292 -10.32 10.29 11.72
N HIS A 293 -11.21 9.29 11.60
CA HIS A 293 -11.56 8.76 10.29
C HIS A 293 -11.98 9.95 9.41
N SER A 294 -11.14 10.28 8.41
CA SER A 294 -11.52 11.27 7.42
C SER A 294 -12.81 10.78 6.80
N THR A 295 -13.84 11.61 6.82
CA THR A 295 -15.00 11.41 5.96
C THR A 295 -14.50 11.60 4.53
N THR A 296 -14.06 10.50 3.92
CA THR A 296 -13.73 10.42 2.51
C THR A 296 -14.89 11.04 1.75
N LEU A 297 -14.63 12.17 1.11
CA LEU A 297 -15.48 12.66 0.03
C LEU A 297 -15.65 11.52 -0.97
N PRO A 298 -16.83 11.36 -1.59
CA PRO A 298 -17.00 10.35 -2.63
C PRO A 298 -16.04 10.66 -3.78
N SER A 299 -14.96 9.89 -3.86
CA SER A 299 -13.96 9.98 -4.93
C SER A 299 -14.65 9.79 -6.28
N ALA A 300 -14.36 10.66 -7.23
CA ALA A 300 -15.05 10.66 -8.52
C ALA A 300 -14.67 9.39 -9.32
N SER A 301 -15.67 8.77 -9.95
CA SER A 301 -15.48 7.65 -10.88
C SER A 301 -14.41 7.95 -11.95
N LYS A 302 -13.32 7.18 -11.94
CA LYS A 302 -12.19 7.37 -12.86
C LYS A 302 -12.53 6.78 -14.25
N PRO A 303 -12.17 7.45 -15.35
CA PRO A 303 -12.30 6.87 -16.70
C PRO A 303 -11.24 5.79 -16.94
N LEU A 304 -11.28 5.14 -18.10
CA LEU A 304 -10.15 4.32 -18.54
C LEU A 304 -9.03 5.25 -19.04
N GLY A 305 -7.81 4.99 -18.59
CA GLY A 305 -6.60 5.64 -19.11
C GLY A 305 -5.91 4.75 -20.14
N ILE A 306 -5.17 5.35 -21.06
CA ILE A 306 -4.23 4.64 -21.94
C ILE A 306 -2.81 5.11 -21.68
N CYS A 307 -1.83 4.22 -21.84
CA CYS A 307 -0.41 4.51 -21.74
C CYS A 307 0.31 4.10 -23.05
N THR A 308 1.27 4.90 -23.51
CA THR A 308 1.97 4.64 -24.78
C THR A 308 3.11 3.61 -24.68
N TRP A 309 3.57 3.24 -23.47
CA TRP A 309 4.76 2.39 -23.28
C TRP A 309 4.66 1.01 -23.96
N ASN A 310 3.87 0.08 -23.42
CA ASN A 310 3.77 -1.25 -24.06
C ASN A 310 2.93 -1.20 -25.36
N ALA A 311 2.09 -0.18 -25.56
CA ALA A 311 1.18 -0.10 -26.71
C ALA A 311 1.83 0.46 -27.99
N LEU A 312 2.73 1.44 -27.87
CA LEU A 312 3.35 2.14 -29.00
C LEU A 312 4.87 2.07 -28.98
N SER A 313 5.54 2.11 -27.81
CA SER A 313 7.00 1.96 -27.75
C SER A 313 7.45 0.50 -27.60
N LEU A 314 6.51 -0.45 -27.50
CA LEU A 314 6.76 -1.88 -27.31
C LEU A 314 7.76 -2.11 -26.14
N GLY A 315 7.51 -1.44 -25.00
CA GLY A 315 8.37 -1.51 -23.82
C GLY A 315 9.74 -0.83 -24.02
N GLY A 316 9.79 0.22 -24.84
CA GLY A 316 11.03 0.92 -25.20
C GLY A 316 11.86 0.25 -26.31
N SER A 317 11.35 -0.80 -26.96
CA SER A 317 12.04 -1.47 -28.07
C SER A 317 11.85 -0.79 -29.43
N SER A 318 10.92 0.17 -29.54
CA SER A 318 10.75 1.05 -30.69
C SER A 318 10.35 2.46 -30.27
N ASP A 319 10.81 3.49 -30.98
CA ASP A 319 10.30 4.85 -30.80
C ASP A 319 8.84 4.95 -31.29
N TYR A 320 8.03 5.79 -30.64
CA TYR A 320 6.70 6.18 -31.11
C TYR A 320 6.67 7.66 -31.51
N SER A 321 5.63 8.09 -32.19
CA SER A 321 5.49 9.47 -32.66
C SER A 321 4.11 10.06 -32.35
N ALA A 322 4.01 11.37 -32.52
CA ALA A 322 2.74 12.08 -32.40
C ALA A 322 1.69 11.57 -33.41
N SER A 323 2.09 11.24 -34.64
CA SER A 323 1.17 10.68 -35.63
C SER A 323 0.69 9.27 -35.27
N SER A 324 1.56 8.41 -34.70
CA SER A 324 1.17 7.05 -34.30
C SER A 324 0.20 7.06 -33.11
N LEU A 325 0.40 7.97 -32.15
CA LEU A 325 -0.54 8.24 -31.06
C LEU A 325 -1.93 8.66 -31.57
N LEU A 326 -1.98 9.64 -32.48
CA LEU A 326 -3.25 10.12 -33.02
C LEU A 326 -3.96 9.04 -33.85
N ALA A 327 -3.20 8.26 -34.63
CA ALA A 327 -3.73 7.11 -35.36
C ALA A 327 -4.28 6.02 -34.43
N TRP A 328 -3.64 5.76 -33.29
CA TRP A 328 -4.15 4.83 -32.27
C TRP A 328 -5.48 5.32 -31.68
N LEU A 329 -5.55 6.59 -31.27
CA LEU A 329 -6.79 7.20 -30.77
C LEU A 329 -7.92 7.21 -31.81
N ASP A 330 -7.61 7.47 -33.08
CA ASP A 330 -8.58 7.39 -34.18
C ASP A 330 -9.02 5.94 -34.42
N SER A 331 -8.10 4.98 -34.32
CA SER A 331 -8.43 3.55 -34.44
C SER A 331 -9.43 3.12 -33.37
N LEU A 332 -9.21 3.46 -32.09
CA LEU A 332 -10.12 3.18 -30.97
C LEU A 332 -11.52 3.75 -31.19
N ARG A 333 -11.63 4.90 -31.87
CA ARG A 333 -12.91 5.58 -32.17
C ARG A 333 -13.59 5.10 -33.44
N SER A 334 -12.99 4.18 -34.19
CA SER A 334 -13.58 3.61 -35.41
C SER A 334 -14.84 2.78 -35.09
N SER A 335 -15.75 2.66 -36.04
CA SER A 335 -16.96 1.83 -35.88
C SER A 335 -16.67 0.33 -35.83
N GLU A 336 -15.46 -0.10 -36.20
CA GLU A 336 -15.06 -1.51 -36.18
C GLU A 336 -14.48 -1.92 -34.81
N SER A 337 -13.91 -0.98 -34.05
CA SER A 337 -13.36 -1.20 -32.69
C SER A 337 -14.27 -0.67 -31.58
N SER A 338 -15.57 -0.44 -31.83
CA SER A 338 -16.47 0.28 -30.92
C SER A 338 -16.93 -0.57 -29.72
N SER A 339 -15.97 -1.01 -28.90
CA SER A 339 -16.18 -1.69 -27.62
C SER A 339 -16.59 -0.70 -26.53
N LEU A 340 -17.03 -1.23 -25.38
CA LEU A 340 -17.30 -0.42 -24.18
C LEU A 340 -16.03 0.32 -23.69
N ALA A 341 -14.86 -0.29 -23.88
CA ALA A 341 -13.56 0.27 -23.51
C ALA A 341 -13.20 1.52 -24.32
N SER A 342 -13.41 1.49 -25.64
CA SER A 342 -13.15 2.64 -26.52
C SER A 342 -13.89 3.91 -26.09
N TYR A 343 -15.12 3.80 -25.60
CA TYR A 343 -15.87 4.94 -25.06
C TYR A 343 -15.44 5.36 -23.65
N ALA A 344 -14.89 4.43 -22.86
CA ALA A 344 -14.38 4.68 -21.52
C ALA A 344 -13.02 5.40 -21.50
N VAL A 345 -12.23 5.32 -22.57
CA VAL A 345 -10.94 6.02 -22.69
C VAL A 345 -11.16 7.54 -22.62
N LYS A 346 -10.67 8.15 -21.54
CA LYS A 346 -10.67 9.62 -21.34
C LYS A 346 -9.36 10.16 -20.75
N THR A 347 -8.40 9.31 -20.39
CA THR A 347 -7.08 9.75 -19.94
C THR A 347 -5.99 9.21 -20.86
N VAL A 348 -5.01 10.02 -21.21
CA VAL A 348 -3.81 9.60 -21.96
C VAL A 348 -2.58 9.90 -21.11
N LEU A 349 -1.68 8.94 -20.98
CA LEU A 349 -0.32 9.13 -20.48
C LEU A 349 0.66 8.95 -21.65
N LEU A 350 1.38 10.03 -21.97
CA LEU A 350 2.51 10.00 -22.89
C LEU A 350 3.73 9.51 -22.10
N ASP A 351 4.05 8.24 -22.24
CA ASP A 351 5.22 7.62 -21.63
C ASP A 351 6.52 7.99 -22.37
N ASP A 352 7.67 7.55 -21.85
CA ASP A 352 9.01 7.96 -22.31
C ASP A 352 9.22 7.90 -23.84
N GLY A 353 9.93 8.89 -24.38
CA GLY A 353 10.29 9.01 -25.80
C GLY A 353 9.85 10.32 -26.48
N TRP A 354 9.13 11.21 -25.79
CA TRP A 354 8.56 12.43 -26.40
C TRP A 354 9.48 13.67 -26.30
N GLN A 355 10.44 13.69 -25.37
CA GLN A 355 11.24 14.86 -24.99
C GLN A 355 12.43 15.14 -25.92
N ASP A 356 12.79 16.42 -26.03
CA ASP A 356 14.07 16.84 -26.62
C ASP A 356 15.24 16.44 -25.72
N THR A 357 15.96 15.40 -26.13
CA THR A 357 17.05 14.77 -25.37
C THR A 357 18.21 14.40 -26.28
N GLU A 358 19.43 14.60 -25.77
CA GLU A 358 20.69 14.40 -26.51
C GLU A 358 21.70 13.66 -25.63
N THR A 359 22.64 12.94 -26.25
CA THR A 359 23.73 12.25 -25.55
C THR A 359 24.92 13.18 -25.36
N TYR A 360 25.59 13.08 -24.21
CA TYR A 360 26.81 13.84 -23.92
C TYR A 360 27.95 12.92 -23.47
N ILE A 361 29.19 13.37 -23.65
CA ILE A 361 30.40 12.62 -23.26
C ILE A 361 31.03 13.34 -22.05
N ASP A 362 31.14 12.65 -20.91
CA ASP A 362 31.93 13.15 -19.78
C ASP A 362 33.43 12.81 -19.98
N PHE A 363 34.17 13.73 -20.60
CA PHE A 363 35.60 13.60 -20.85
C PHE A 363 36.50 13.56 -19.59
N SER A 364 35.93 13.70 -18.38
CA SER A 364 36.69 13.60 -17.13
C SER A 364 36.89 12.15 -16.65
N VAL A 365 36.11 11.19 -17.17
CA VAL A 365 36.35 9.76 -16.96
C VAL A 365 37.54 9.34 -17.82
N GLY A 366 38.64 8.91 -17.17
CA GLY A 366 39.94 8.75 -17.82
C GLY A 366 39.90 7.89 -19.09
N ALA A 367 40.40 8.45 -20.20
CA ALA A 367 40.35 7.85 -21.54
C ALA A 367 40.88 6.40 -21.60
N GLY A 368 39.95 5.44 -21.56
CA GLY A 368 40.22 4.01 -21.58
C GLY A 368 38.97 3.21 -21.25
N GLU A 369 38.40 2.54 -22.26
CA GLU A 369 37.27 1.59 -22.19
C GLU A 369 35.88 2.16 -21.81
N GLY A 370 35.78 3.21 -20.98
CA GLY A 370 34.49 3.78 -20.54
C GLY A 370 33.58 4.35 -21.65
N ASP A 371 34.15 4.88 -22.74
CA ASP A 371 33.42 5.58 -23.82
C ASP A 371 32.30 4.75 -24.48
N ARG A 372 32.39 3.41 -24.46
CA ARG A 372 31.42 2.53 -25.13
C ARG A 372 30.14 2.28 -24.34
N GLU A 373 30.21 2.24 -23.02
CA GLU A 373 29.02 2.06 -22.15
C GLU A 373 28.26 3.37 -21.90
N HIS A 374 28.83 4.51 -22.29
CA HIS A 374 28.26 5.84 -22.07
C HIS A 374 27.60 6.44 -23.31
N ALA A 375 27.81 5.87 -24.50
CA ALA A 375 27.33 6.41 -25.78
C ALA A 375 25.79 6.45 -25.92
N GLU A 376 25.06 5.69 -25.11
CA GLU A 376 23.59 5.60 -25.11
C GLU A 376 22.93 6.51 -24.05
N ARG A 377 23.73 7.23 -23.23
CA ARG A 377 23.22 8.05 -22.11
C ARG A 377 22.62 9.36 -22.59
N ARG A 378 21.28 9.40 -22.70
CA ARG A 378 20.50 10.59 -23.05
C ARG A 378 20.19 11.47 -21.82
N ALA A 379 20.28 12.79 -21.98
CA ALA A 379 19.92 13.79 -20.97
C ALA A 379 18.95 14.84 -21.54
N LEU A 380 18.23 15.54 -20.65
CA LEU A 380 17.26 16.57 -21.05
C LEU A 380 17.99 17.78 -21.63
N LYS A 381 17.69 18.11 -22.90
CA LYS A 381 18.32 19.23 -23.63
C LYS A 381 17.50 20.51 -23.55
N SER A 382 16.19 20.39 -23.58
CA SER A 382 15.25 21.50 -23.42
C SER A 382 13.89 21.01 -22.91
N PHE A 383 12.97 21.93 -22.66
CA PHE A 383 11.56 21.60 -22.35
C PHE A 383 10.68 21.44 -23.61
N GLN A 384 11.29 21.21 -24.78
CA GLN A 384 10.59 20.96 -26.04
C GLN A 384 10.37 19.45 -26.31
N CYS A 385 9.60 19.12 -27.33
CA CYS A 385 9.53 17.78 -27.90
C CYS A 385 10.73 17.48 -28.80
N SER A 386 11.09 16.20 -28.95
CA SER A 386 11.97 15.77 -30.04
C SER A 386 11.30 16.01 -31.39
N MET A 387 12.05 16.53 -32.37
CA MET A 387 11.58 16.68 -33.76
C MET A 387 11.38 15.34 -34.48
N GLU A 388 11.94 14.24 -33.95
CA GLU A 388 11.68 12.89 -34.46
C GLU A 388 10.33 12.35 -33.95
N TRP A 389 9.92 12.77 -32.75
CA TRP A 389 8.61 12.45 -32.17
C TRP A 389 7.49 13.33 -32.74
N PHE A 390 7.75 14.62 -32.94
CA PHE A 390 6.81 15.56 -33.55
C PHE A 390 6.83 15.48 -35.09
N ASP A 391 6.37 14.35 -35.62
CA ASP A 391 6.37 13.97 -37.04
C ASP A 391 5.19 14.52 -37.86
N ILE A 392 4.49 15.54 -37.35
CA ILE A 392 3.24 16.04 -37.92
C ILE A 392 3.49 17.30 -38.76
N ASP A 393 3.16 17.23 -40.05
CA ASP A 393 3.14 18.42 -40.92
C ASP A 393 2.15 19.48 -40.40
N SER A 394 2.58 20.75 -40.43
CA SER A 394 1.80 21.92 -40.00
C SER A 394 0.67 22.31 -40.99
N ASP A 395 -0.19 21.34 -41.31
CA ASP A 395 -1.24 21.43 -42.32
C ASP A 395 -2.49 22.17 -41.81
N SER A 396 -2.29 23.41 -41.34
CA SER A 396 -3.37 24.39 -41.18
C SER A 396 -2.92 25.80 -41.55
N SER A 397 -3.43 26.29 -42.68
CA SER A 397 -3.48 27.74 -42.92
C SER A 397 -4.45 28.36 -41.89
N PRO A 398 -4.06 29.38 -41.11
CA PRO A 398 -4.93 29.98 -40.12
C PRO A 398 -6.21 30.52 -40.78
N SER A 399 -7.31 30.49 -40.03
CA SER A 399 -8.61 30.88 -40.55
C SER A 399 -8.62 32.36 -41.00
N PRO A 400 -9.40 32.74 -42.03
CA PRO A 400 -9.51 34.14 -42.44
C PRO A 400 -10.12 35.10 -41.38
N ALA A 401 -10.55 34.58 -40.22
CA ALA A 401 -11.06 35.39 -39.12
C ALA A 401 -9.92 35.94 -38.22
N ASP A 402 -8.75 35.30 -38.21
CA ASP A 402 -7.64 35.63 -37.32
C ASP A 402 -6.59 36.57 -37.97
N THR A 403 -6.89 37.10 -39.16
CA THR A 403 -5.89 37.73 -40.04
C THR A 403 -5.78 39.27 -39.94
N GLU A 404 -6.56 39.93 -39.08
CA GLU A 404 -6.42 41.36 -38.74
C GLU A 404 -5.39 41.56 -37.61
N GLY A 405 -4.13 41.17 -37.86
CA GLY A 405 -3.02 41.43 -36.93
C GLY A 405 -1.72 40.72 -37.29
N TRP A 406 -1.79 39.46 -37.72
CA TRP A 406 -0.60 38.63 -37.94
C TRP A 406 -0.01 38.80 -39.36
N LYS A 407 0.82 39.83 -39.54
CA LYS A 407 1.72 39.87 -40.71
C LYS A 407 2.77 38.76 -40.59
N ARG A 408 2.96 37.97 -41.65
CA ARG A 408 4.07 37.03 -41.80
C ARG A 408 5.42 37.74 -41.75
N THR A 409 5.95 37.95 -40.55
CA THR A 409 7.39 37.82 -40.30
C THR A 409 7.74 36.34 -40.20
N SER A 410 8.98 35.99 -40.53
CA SER A 410 9.53 34.64 -40.39
C SER A 410 9.44 34.17 -38.93
N VAL A 411 8.46 33.33 -38.61
CA VAL A 411 8.41 32.58 -37.34
C VAL A 411 9.35 31.39 -37.49
N SER A 412 10.64 31.70 -37.49
CA SER A 412 11.73 30.73 -37.37
C SER A 412 12.07 30.62 -35.89
N LEU A 413 12.06 29.42 -35.32
CA LEU A 413 12.91 29.04 -34.17
C LEU A 413 12.95 30.04 -32.99
N VAL A 414 11.80 30.53 -32.53
CA VAL A 414 11.72 31.25 -31.23
C VAL A 414 10.63 30.64 -30.35
N SER A 415 10.75 29.33 -30.08
CA SER A 415 10.08 28.68 -28.97
C SER A 415 10.98 28.72 -27.73
N GLY A 416 10.58 29.52 -26.72
CA GLY A 416 11.06 29.41 -25.34
C GLY A 416 12.48 29.90 -25.01
N TYR A 417 13.54 29.46 -25.71
CA TYR A 417 14.92 29.58 -25.17
C TYR A 417 16.02 30.18 -26.08
N GLU A 418 15.85 30.37 -27.39
CA GLU A 418 16.83 31.16 -28.20
C GLU A 418 16.74 32.70 -27.98
N GLY A 419 16.03 33.18 -26.94
CA GLY A 419 15.57 34.57 -26.88
C GLY A 419 15.52 35.29 -25.53
N SER A 420 16.07 34.74 -24.43
CA SER A 420 16.19 35.52 -23.18
C SER A 420 17.41 36.45 -23.20
N PRO A 421 17.29 37.74 -22.83
CA PRO A 421 18.34 38.73 -23.04
C PRO A 421 19.55 38.50 -22.12
N ALA A 422 20.75 38.63 -22.70
CA ALA A 422 22.00 38.48 -21.99
C ALA A 422 22.19 39.51 -20.85
N THR A 423 22.81 39.04 -19.76
CA THR A 423 23.43 39.81 -18.66
C THR A 423 22.53 40.63 -17.73
N GLY A 424 22.54 40.28 -16.43
CA GLY A 424 21.98 41.14 -15.38
C GLY A 424 21.74 40.48 -14.02
N ARG A 425 22.78 40.03 -13.30
CA ARG A 425 22.65 39.66 -11.87
C ARG A 425 22.27 40.90 -11.05
N ARG A 426 20.98 41.07 -10.72
CA ARG A 426 20.50 42.03 -9.72
C ARG A 426 19.39 41.39 -8.87
N GLU A 427 19.52 41.52 -7.56
CA GLU A 427 18.56 41.02 -6.57
C GLU A 427 17.32 41.95 -6.56
N GLU A 428 16.10 41.36 -6.55
CA GLU A 428 14.91 41.80 -5.79
C GLU A 428 13.63 41.03 -6.21
N SER A 429 12.76 40.74 -5.24
CA SER A 429 11.40 40.14 -5.34
C SER A 429 11.28 38.65 -5.74
N PRO A 430 10.18 37.95 -5.36
CA PRO A 430 9.92 36.57 -5.80
C PRO A 430 9.76 36.54 -7.31
N ARG A 431 10.54 35.70 -7.99
CA ARG A 431 10.49 35.54 -9.44
C ARG A 431 9.18 34.85 -9.84
N GLN A 432 8.48 35.40 -10.83
CA GLN A 432 7.47 34.64 -11.55
C GLN A 432 8.16 33.57 -12.41
N PRO A 433 7.53 32.41 -12.67
CA PRO A 433 8.08 31.38 -13.54
C PRO A 433 8.40 31.94 -14.94
N ARG A 434 9.42 31.40 -15.60
CA ARG A 434 9.77 31.73 -16.98
C ARG A 434 8.77 31.03 -17.91
N GLU A 435 7.69 31.71 -18.29
CA GLU A 435 6.70 31.19 -19.23
C GLU A 435 7.30 30.98 -20.64
N GLY A 436 7.75 29.75 -20.92
CA GLY A 436 7.97 29.22 -22.25
C GLY A 436 7.00 28.07 -22.51
N VAL A 437 6.28 28.09 -23.63
CA VAL A 437 5.33 27.03 -23.99
C VAL A 437 5.95 26.15 -25.06
N CYS A 438 6.00 24.84 -24.84
CA CYS A 438 6.26 23.90 -25.93
C CYS A 438 5.08 23.89 -26.91
N VAL A 439 5.31 24.37 -28.13
CA VAL A 439 4.24 24.61 -29.11
C VAL A 439 3.80 23.29 -29.74
N GLU A 440 4.78 22.42 -29.96
CA GLU A 440 4.71 21.07 -30.49
C GLU A 440 3.86 20.19 -29.56
N LEU A 441 4.21 20.12 -28.27
CA LEU A 441 3.42 19.39 -27.26
C LEU A 441 2.00 19.95 -27.15
N ARG A 442 1.84 21.28 -27.16
CA ARG A 442 0.51 21.93 -27.09
C ARG A 442 -0.37 21.55 -28.28
N GLU A 443 0.19 21.46 -29.48
CA GLU A 443 -0.53 21.04 -30.67
C GLU A 443 -0.98 19.57 -30.55
N VAL A 444 -0.09 18.66 -30.11
CA VAL A 444 -0.45 17.25 -29.93
C VAL A 444 -1.49 17.08 -28.82
N VAL A 445 -1.31 17.71 -27.66
CA VAL A 445 -2.29 17.71 -26.55
C VAL A 445 -3.64 18.25 -27.00
N GLY A 446 -3.66 19.31 -27.83
CA GLY A 446 -4.89 19.82 -28.46
C GLY A 446 -5.58 18.76 -29.33
N ARG A 447 -4.85 18.18 -30.30
CA ARG A 447 -5.36 17.12 -31.20
C ARG A 447 -5.79 15.86 -30.44
N VAL A 448 -5.19 15.54 -29.29
CA VAL A 448 -5.60 14.46 -28.38
C VAL A 448 -6.92 14.81 -27.66
N LYS A 449 -7.05 16.02 -27.11
CA LYS A 449 -8.27 16.47 -26.43
C LYS A 449 -9.47 16.63 -27.39
N GLU A 450 -9.24 17.02 -28.64
CA GLU A 450 -10.24 16.98 -29.72
C GLU A 450 -10.81 15.57 -29.96
N ARG A 451 -10.01 14.53 -29.71
CA ARG A 451 -10.44 13.12 -29.75
C ARG A 451 -11.19 12.69 -28.48
N GLY A 452 -11.70 13.64 -27.68
CA GLY A 452 -12.61 13.38 -26.57
C GLY A 452 -11.93 12.76 -25.36
N VAL A 453 -10.63 13.03 -25.20
CA VAL A 453 -9.82 12.77 -24.02
C VAL A 453 -10.02 13.94 -23.04
N GLU A 454 -10.30 13.64 -21.77
CA GLU A 454 -10.53 14.61 -20.70
C GLU A 454 -9.21 15.08 -20.06
N ARG A 455 -8.26 14.16 -19.82
CA ARG A 455 -6.94 14.45 -19.20
C ARG A 455 -5.77 13.89 -20.03
N VAL A 456 -4.69 14.66 -20.15
CA VAL A 456 -3.41 14.22 -20.74
C VAL A 456 -2.30 14.43 -19.71
N GLY A 457 -1.50 13.41 -19.46
CA GLY A 457 -0.30 13.47 -18.64
C GLY A 457 0.94 13.05 -19.41
N VAL A 458 2.11 13.37 -18.87
CA VAL A 458 3.40 13.03 -19.47
C VAL A 458 4.33 12.36 -18.47
N TRP A 459 5.21 11.50 -18.97
CA TRP A 459 6.33 10.93 -18.24
C TRP A 459 7.52 11.90 -18.18
N MET A 460 8.25 11.88 -17.08
CA MET A 460 9.58 12.47 -16.89
C MET A 460 10.33 11.72 -15.78
N THR A 461 11.64 11.90 -15.62
CA THR A 461 12.33 11.46 -14.39
C THR A 461 12.40 12.57 -13.34
N LEU A 462 12.65 12.21 -12.08
CA LEU A 462 12.99 13.16 -11.01
C LEU A 462 14.17 14.08 -11.41
N CYS A 463 15.15 13.53 -12.13
CA CYS A 463 16.33 14.22 -12.64
C CYS A 463 16.10 15.02 -13.94
N GLY A 464 14.87 15.11 -14.44
CA GLY A 464 14.52 15.72 -15.72
C GLY A 464 14.42 14.68 -16.85
N TYR A 465 15.52 13.96 -17.09
CA TYR A 465 15.58 12.74 -17.91
C TYR A 465 16.57 11.72 -17.30
N TRP A 466 16.72 10.53 -17.89
CA TRP A 466 17.48 9.40 -17.31
C TRP A 466 18.90 9.75 -16.84
N HIS A 467 19.65 10.57 -17.58
CA HIS A 467 21.00 11.00 -17.19
C HIS A 467 21.09 12.49 -16.81
N GLY A 468 20.00 13.05 -16.28
CA GLY A 468 19.97 14.43 -15.80
C GLY A 468 19.75 15.44 -16.94
N LEU A 469 20.40 16.59 -16.82
CA LEU A 469 20.35 17.70 -17.78
C LEU A 469 21.61 17.72 -18.65
N HIS A 470 21.49 18.12 -19.91
CA HIS A 470 22.63 18.23 -20.81
C HIS A 470 23.54 19.41 -20.41
N PRO A 471 24.86 19.23 -20.21
CA PRO A 471 25.74 20.29 -19.68
C PRO A 471 25.99 21.43 -20.67
N ASP A 472 26.01 21.16 -21.98
CA ASP A 472 26.28 22.17 -23.02
C ASP A 472 24.99 22.58 -23.77
N CYS A 473 23.95 23.04 -23.05
CA CYS A 473 22.67 23.41 -23.66
C CYS A 473 22.00 24.64 -23.02
N SER A 474 20.88 25.09 -23.60
CA SER A 474 20.12 26.25 -23.10
C SER A 474 19.61 26.13 -21.64
N LEU A 475 19.46 24.91 -21.12
CA LEU A 475 19.14 24.70 -19.70
C LEU A 475 20.36 24.93 -18.79
N ALA A 476 21.59 24.76 -19.29
CA ALA A 476 22.80 25.05 -18.54
C ALA A 476 23.06 26.56 -18.42
N ASP A 477 22.65 27.36 -19.41
CA ASP A 477 22.62 28.83 -19.29
C ASP A 477 21.55 29.33 -18.29
N ALA A 478 20.52 28.50 -18.02
CA ALA A 478 19.34 28.88 -17.28
C ALA A 478 19.48 28.75 -15.75
N TYR A 479 20.28 27.78 -15.29
CA TYR A 479 20.42 27.34 -13.91
C TYR A 479 21.89 27.03 -13.58
N THR A 480 22.27 27.11 -12.31
CA THR A 480 23.59 26.68 -11.84
C THR A 480 23.67 25.15 -11.87
N LEU A 481 24.20 24.56 -12.93
CA LEU A 481 24.38 23.10 -12.99
C LEU A 481 25.66 22.67 -12.26
N ARG A 482 25.58 21.56 -11.54
CA ARG A 482 26.70 20.89 -10.88
C ARG A 482 26.79 19.45 -11.33
N ARG A 483 28.01 18.93 -11.38
CA ARG A 483 28.31 17.54 -11.74
C ARG A 483 28.21 16.67 -10.49
N PHE A 484 27.36 15.65 -10.52
CA PHE A 484 27.20 14.68 -9.43
C PHE A 484 27.88 13.36 -9.78
N THR A 485 28.43 12.69 -8.77
CA THR A 485 28.88 11.30 -8.87
C THR A 485 27.74 10.38 -8.45
N VAL A 486 27.43 9.42 -9.32
CA VAL A 486 26.40 8.39 -9.15
C VAL A 486 27.10 7.06 -8.90
N GLU A 487 26.78 6.38 -7.79
CA GLU A 487 27.24 5.03 -7.48
C GLU A 487 26.05 4.14 -7.15
N SER A 488 25.77 3.14 -8.01
CA SER A 488 24.70 2.18 -7.79
C SER A 488 25.25 0.81 -7.44
N ALA A 489 25.01 0.38 -6.21
CA ALA A 489 25.37 -0.95 -5.71
C ALA A 489 24.51 -2.08 -6.31
N VAL A 490 23.39 -1.75 -6.97
CA VAL A 490 22.45 -2.71 -7.55
C VAL A 490 22.62 -2.81 -9.07
N HIS A 491 22.86 -1.67 -9.73
CA HIS A 491 23.05 -1.57 -11.18
C HIS A 491 24.38 -0.85 -11.48
N PRO A 492 25.54 -1.54 -11.43
CA PRO A 492 26.85 -0.89 -11.60
C PRO A 492 26.97 -0.07 -12.89
N SER A 493 26.30 -0.48 -13.98
CA SER A 493 26.20 0.23 -15.27
C SER A 493 25.53 1.61 -15.18
N HIS A 494 24.75 1.89 -14.14
CA HIS A 494 24.14 3.20 -13.87
C HIS A 494 25.10 4.15 -13.13
N SER A 495 26.26 3.66 -12.70
CA SER A 495 27.27 4.49 -12.03
C SER A 495 28.00 5.40 -13.03
N GLY A 496 28.55 6.51 -12.55
CA GLY A 496 29.23 7.52 -13.37
C GLY A 496 28.84 8.92 -12.94
N HIS A 497 28.49 9.78 -13.90
CA HIS A 497 28.19 11.19 -13.62
C HIS A 497 26.94 11.69 -14.32
N MET A 498 26.23 12.63 -13.68
CA MET A 498 25.09 13.35 -14.22
C MET A 498 25.13 14.82 -13.80
N TYR A 499 24.56 15.72 -14.62
CA TYR A 499 24.46 17.14 -14.30
C TYR A 499 23.05 17.49 -13.82
N LEU A 500 22.95 18.17 -12.67
CA LEU A 500 21.68 18.58 -12.06
C LEU A 500 21.79 20.02 -11.53
N PRO A 501 20.67 20.76 -11.35
CA PRO A 501 20.68 22.07 -10.73
C PRO A 501 21.21 22.02 -9.28
N ALA A 502 22.00 23.01 -8.88
CA ALA A 502 22.39 23.21 -7.48
C ALA A 502 21.15 23.41 -6.59
N GLN A 503 21.27 23.13 -5.28
CA GLN A 503 20.14 23.13 -4.35
C GLN A 503 19.29 24.43 -4.38
N SER A 504 19.92 25.59 -4.64
CA SER A 504 19.24 26.88 -4.73
C SER A 504 18.30 27.03 -5.93
N ASP A 505 18.56 26.31 -7.02
CA ASP A 505 17.88 26.50 -8.30
C ASP A 505 16.80 25.42 -8.56
N LEU A 506 16.81 24.31 -7.81
CA LEU A 506 15.84 23.20 -7.90
C LEU A 506 14.37 23.64 -7.99
N ARG A 507 13.92 24.55 -7.11
CA ARG A 507 12.54 25.03 -7.12
C ARG A 507 12.21 25.79 -8.42
N THR A 508 13.13 26.64 -8.89
CA THR A 508 12.96 27.39 -10.14
C THR A 508 12.91 26.44 -11.34
N PHE A 509 13.77 25.43 -11.38
CA PHE A 509 13.79 24.42 -12.44
C PHE A 509 12.45 23.69 -12.56
N TYR A 510 11.88 23.20 -11.45
CA TYR A 510 10.58 22.52 -11.49
C TYR A 510 9.41 23.47 -11.74
N ASP A 511 9.45 24.71 -11.20
CA ASP A 511 8.43 25.72 -11.51
C ASP A 511 8.39 26.04 -13.02
N ASP A 512 9.55 26.25 -13.64
CA ASP A 512 9.65 26.54 -15.07
C ASP A 512 9.22 25.34 -15.93
N TYR A 513 9.66 24.11 -15.58
CA TYR A 513 9.29 22.90 -16.33
C TYR A 513 7.79 22.59 -16.24
N PHE A 514 7.22 22.58 -15.03
CA PHE A 514 5.79 22.28 -14.85
C PHE A 514 4.88 23.41 -15.36
N SER A 515 5.33 24.67 -15.33
CA SER A 515 4.61 25.78 -15.98
C SER A 515 4.58 25.61 -17.50
N SER A 516 5.68 25.18 -18.13
CA SER A 516 5.72 24.87 -19.57
C SER A 516 4.73 23.75 -19.93
N LEU A 517 4.75 22.64 -19.20
CA LEU A 517 3.83 21.51 -19.40
C LEU A 517 2.37 21.93 -19.20
N ARG A 518 2.06 22.67 -18.13
CA ARG A 518 0.71 23.17 -17.86
C ARG A 518 0.22 24.13 -18.94
N ALA A 519 1.11 24.97 -19.49
CA ALA A 519 0.80 25.88 -20.59
C ALA A 519 0.66 25.17 -21.95
N ALA A 520 1.28 24.00 -22.12
CA ALA A 520 1.00 23.08 -23.22
C ALA A 520 -0.32 22.31 -23.03
N GLY A 521 -0.97 22.42 -21.87
CA GLY A 521 -2.27 21.81 -21.57
C GLY A 521 -2.19 20.43 -20.93
N VAL A 522 -1.03 20.04 -20.38
CA VAL A 522 -0.85 18.83 -19.56
C VAL A 522 -1.57 19.00 -18.21
N ASP A 523 -2.17 17.91 -17.71
CA ASP A 523 -3.03 17.87 -16.53
C ASP A 523 -2.47 17.05 -15.34
N PHE A 524 -1.38 16.29 -15.53
CA PHE A 524 -0.64 15.54 -14.50
C PHE A 524 0.70 15.02 -15.04
N VAL A 525 1.58 14.53 -14.16
CA VAL A 525 2.86 13.90 -14.52
C VAL A 525 3.07 12.52 -13.88
N LYS A 526 3.67 11.58 -14.63
CA LYS A 526 4.31 10.38 -14.06
C LYS A 526 5.79 10.71 -13.88
N VAL A 527 6.29 10.63 -12.66
CA VAL A 527 7.68 10.97 -12.32
C VAL A 527 8.44 9.70 -11.96
N ASP A 528 9.34 9.29 -12.83
CA ASP A 528 10.12 8.06 -12.75
C ASP A 528 11.52 8.32 -12.17
N ASP A 529 12.32 7.25 -12.10
CA ASP A 529 13.69 7.21 -11.59
C ASP A 529 13.90 7.79 -10.17
N GLN A 530 12.83 7.87 -9.36
CA GLN A 530 12.89 8.55 -8.05
C GLN A 530 13.83 7.88 -7.04
N ALA A 531 14.14 6.59 -7.20
CA ALA A 531 15.12 5.90 -6.35
C ALA A 531 16.59 6.28 -6.65
N THR A 532 16.90 6.72 -7.87
CA THR A 532 18.30 6.98 -8.30
C THR A 532 18.97 8.13 -7.56
N VAL A 533 18.20 9.04 -6.95
CA VAL A 533 18.78 10.09 -6.10
C VAL A 533 19.51 9.54 -4.86
N ASP A 534 19.16 8.34 -4.37
CA ASP A 534 19.90 7.67 -3.30
C ASP A 534 21.30 7.17 -3.75
N CYS A 535 21.55 7.05 -5.05
CA CYS A 535 22.85 6.72 -5.64
C CYS A 535 23.77 7.96 -5.81
N LEU A 536 23.30 9.18 -5.57
CA LEU A 536 24.15 10.38 -5.58
C LEU A 536 25.07 10.36 -4.36
N VAL A 537 26.39 10.29 -4.55
CA VAL A 537 27.36 10.17 -3.44
C VAL A 537 28.25 11.39 -3.24
N ALA A 538 28.49 12.17 -4.30
CA ALA A 538 29.31 13.37 -4.28
C ALA A 538 28.84 14.38 -5.33
N GLN A 539 29.29 15.62 -5.19
CA GLN A 539 28.96 16.74 -6.07
C GLN A 539 30.18 17.65 -6.21
N ASP A 540 30.52 18.03 -7.43
CA ASP A 540 31.53 19.06 -7.72
C ASP A 540 30.89 20.46 -7.66
N VAL A 541 31.68 21.45 -7.26
CA VAL A 541 31.32 22.88 -7.42
C VAL A 541 31.57 23.27 -8.87
N GLY A 542 30.63 23.96 -9.52
CA GLY A 542 30.78 24.38 -10.91
C GLY A 542 31.88 25.43 -11.09
N GLU A 543 32.61 25.38 -12.21
CA GLU A 543 33.75 26.29 -12.48
C GLU A 543 33.34 27.77 -12.52
N ASP A 544 32.10 28.07 -12.94
CA ASP A 544 31.52 29.43 -13.02
C ASP A 544 30.91 29.94 -11.70
N GLU A 545 31.00 29.15 -10.63
CA GLU A 545 30.55 29.58 -9.30
C GLU A 545 31.52 30.58 -8.64
N LYS A 546 31.08 31.19 -7.54
CA LYS A 546 31.92 32.14 -6.81
C LYS A 546 33.08 31.41 -6.14
N GLU A 547 34.28 31.99 -6.20
CA GLU A 547 35.43 31.52 -5.43
C GLU A 547 35.06 31.36 -3.95
N GLY A 548 35.21 30.14 -3.40
CA GLY A 548 34.77 29.78 -2.05
C GLY A 548 33.37 29.18 -1.94
N SER A 549 32.65 28.94 -3.05
CA SER A 549 31.48 28.04 -3.07
C SER A 549 31.87 26.65 -2.54
N THR A 550 30.92 25.98 -1.89
CA THR A 550 31.05 24.60 -1.40
C THR A 550 29.96 23.72 -2.01
N PRO A 551 30.16 22.39 -2.09
CA PRO A 551 29.09 21.45 -2.42
C PRO A 551 27.91 21.57 -1.45
N ASP A 552 26.74 21.14 -1.91
CA ASP A 552 25.53 20.98 -1.11
C ASP A 552 25.68 19.77 -0.17
N ASP A 553 24.92 19.74 0.93
CA ASP A 553 24.82 18.52 1.74
C ASP A 553 23.94 17.49 1.01
N MET A 554 24.47 16.29 0.75
CA MET A 554 23.76 15.27 -0.04
C MET A 554 22.50 14.70 0.66
N GLY A 555 22.39 14.82 1.99
CA GLY A 555 21.16 14.49 2.71
C GLY A 555 20.07 15.52 2.44
N GLU A 556 20.39 16.80 2.68
CA GLU A 556 19.46 17.90 2.47
C GLU A 556 19.15 18.15 0.98
N TYR A 557 20.08 17.90 0.05
CA TYR A 557 19.86 18.01 -1.40
C TYR A 557 18.77 17.05 -1.89
N ARG A 558 18.86 15.74 -1.55
CA ARG A 558 17.85 14.74 -1.95
C ARG A 558 16.46 15.08 -1.40
N VAL A 559 16.40 15.58 -0.17
CA VAL A 559 15.14 16.03 0.45
C VAL A 559 14.60 17.27 -0.25
N ALA A 560 15.45 18.27 -0.52
CA ALA A 560 15.06 19.51 -1.20
C ALA A 560 14.59 19.25 -2.64
N MET A 561 15.19 18.29 -3.36
CA MET A 561 14.80 17.90 -4.71
C MET A 561 13.37 17.34 -4.74
N LEU A 562 13.04 16.41 -3.84
CA LEU A 562 11.69 15.87 -3.72
C LEU A 562 10.66 16.90 -3.20
N GLU A 563 11.05 17.75 -2.24
CA GLU A 563 10.19 18.83 -1.72
C GLU A 563 9.91 19.89 -2.81
N ALA A 564 10.91 20.26 -3.62
CA ALA A 564 10.78 21.22 -4.71
C ALA A 564 9.91 20.67 -5.86
N LEU A 565 10.15 19.42 -6.30
CA LEU A 565 9.33 18.74 -7.31
C LEU A 565 7.86 18.72 -6.87
N ARG A 566 7.58 18.20 -5.66
CA ARG A 566 6.21 18.09 -5.16
C ARG A 566 5.53 19.46 -5.06
N ALA A 567 6.21 20.47 -4.53
CA ALA A 567 5.61 21.79 -4.39
C ALA A 567 5.25 22.42 -5.75
N ALA A 568 6.18 22.40 -6.71
CA ALA A 568 5.95 22.95 -8.05
C ALA A 568 4.88 22.16 -8.83
N ALA A 569 4.87 20.82 -8.74
CA ALA A 569 3.84 19.99 -9.38
C ALA A 569 2.44 20.15 -8.73
N ILE A 570 2.36 20.33 -7.41
CA ILE A 570 1.09 20.67 -6.73
C ILE A 570 0.58 22.03 -7.20
N ASP A 571 1.45 23.04 -7.30
CA ASP A 571 1.08 24.37 -7.79
C ASP A 571 0.62 24.34 -9.26
N ALA A 572 1.22 23.48 -10.10
CA ALA A 572 0.92 23.36 -11.52
C ALA A 572 -0.27 22.44 -11.88
N PHE A 573 -0.47 21.32 -11.16
CA PHE A 573 -1.43 20.26 -11.51
C PHE A 573 -2.43 19.90 -10.40
N GLY A 574 -2.18 20.30 -9.16
CA GLY A 574 -2.94 19.86 -7.99
C GLY A 574 -2.31 18.64 -7.28
N ALA A 575 -2.84 18.30 -6.11
CA ALA A 575 -2.27 17.26 -5.25
C ALA A 575 -2.42 15.83 -5.80
N ASP A 576 -3.41 15.60 -6.66
CA ASP A 576 -3.62 14.36 -7.43
C ASP A 576 -2.89 14.35 -8.79
N GLY A 577 -2.17 15.43 -9.12
CA GLY A 577 -1.48 15.61 -10.40
C GLY A 577 -0.13 14.90 -10.54
N ILE A 578 0.23 14.00 -9.62
CA ILE A 578 1.54 13.35 -9.55
C ILE A 578 1.38 11.84 -9.33
N ILE A 579 1.93 11.05 -10.24
CA ILE A 579 2.16 9.61 -10.05
C ILE A 579 3.63 9.43 -9.71
N HIS A 580 3.94 9.00 -8.48
CA HIS A 580 5.30 8.71 -8.07
C HIS A 580 5.72 7.31 -8.52
N CYS A 581 6.53 7.22 -9.57
CA CYS A 581 6.99 5.97 -10.18
C CYS A 581 8.48 5.72 -9.89
N MET A 582 8.90 4.45 -9.99
CA MET A 582 10.23 3.95 -9.56
C MET A 582 10.65 4.43 -8.15
N ALA A 583 9.66 4.76 -7.30
CA ALA A 583 9.84 5.41 -6.01
C ALA A 583 10.17 4.39 -4.89
N GLY A 584 10.89 3.32 -5.23
CA GLY A 584 11.05 2.09 -4.43
C GLY A 584 12.02 2.17 -3.25
N SER A 585 12.57 3.35 -2.90
CA SER A 585 13.68 3.47 -1.95
C SER A 585 13.24 3.58 -0.48
N SER A 586 14.13 3.17 0.44
CA SER A 586 13.87 3.28 1.90
C SER A 586 13.86 4.71 2.43
N ARG A 587 14.36 5.69 1.66
CA ARG A 587 14.16 7.11 1.97
C ARG A 587 12.75 7.58 1.60
N ILE A 588 12.16 7.05 0.53
CA ILE A 588 10.84 7.44 0.07
C ILE A 588 9.75 6.79 0.96
N TRP A 589 9.73 5.46 1.03
CA TRP A 589 8.73 4.70 1.80
C TRP A 589 8.85 4.93 3.30
N GLY A 590 10.09 4.96 3.81
CA GLY A 590 10.40 5.19 5.21
C GLY A 590 10.56 6.66 5.62
N GLY A 591 10.45 7.63 4.71
CA GLY A 591 10.80 9.03 5.01
C GLY A 591 9.69 10.04 4.71
N SER A 592 10.05 11.16 4.08
CA SER A 592 9.18 12.34 3.96
C SER A 592 7.96 12.13 3.05
N LEU A 593 8.03 11.24 2.04
CA LEU A 593 6.85 10.92 1.24
C LEU A 593 5.92 9.94 1.97
N GLY A 594 6.42 8.78 2.40
CA GLY A 594 5.59 7.74 3.03
C GLY A 594 5.12 8.08 4.43
N ILE A 595 6.04 8.34 5.36
CA ILE A 595 5.69 8.48 6.78
C ILE A 595 5.05 9.85 7.06
N VAL A 596 5.54 10.92 6.42
CA VAL A 596 5.09 12.31 6.67
C VAL A 596 4.15 12.84 5.58
N GLY A 597 4.29 12.39 4.34
CA GLY A 597 3.75 13.08 3.16
C GLY A 597 2.23 13.03 2.98
N ALA A 598 1.53 12.17 3.72
CA ALA A 598 0.08 12.20 3.88
C ALA A 598 -0.31 13.35 4.82
N THR A 599 -0.73 14.48 4.25
CA THR A 599 -1.08 15.72 4.97
C THR A 599 -2.41 15.59 5.73
N ASP A 600 -2.60 16.44 6.75
CA ASP A 600 -3.86 16.52 7.49
C ASP A 600 -5.03 17.03 6.61
N ASP A 601 -4.73 17.70 5.50
CA ASP A 601 -5.70 18.15 4.49
C ASP A 601 -6.26 17.01 3.61
N GLY A 602 -5.73 15.80 3.75
CA GLY A 602 -6.27 14.59 3.12
C GLY A 602 -5.74 14.27 1.73
N ALA A 603 -4.66 14.93 1.28
CA ALA A 603 -4.03 14.59 0.00
C ALA A 603 -3.43 13.17 0.01
N VAL A 604 -3.85 12.35 -0.95
CA VAL A 604 -3.35 10.99 -1.19
C VAL A 604 -2.39 11.04 -2.38
N SER A 605 -1.14 10.61 -2.18
CA SER A 605 -0.19 10.49 -3.30
C SER A 605 -0.38 9.16 -4.02
N THR A 606 -0.52 9.18 -5.34
CA THR A 606 -0.50 7.97 -6.17
C THR A 606 0.96 7.52 -6.31
N VAL A 607 1.23 6.24 -6.03
CA VAL A 607 2.59 5.67 -6.04
C VAL A 607 2.57 4.33 -6.76
N ARG A 608 3.49 4.12 -7.71
CA ARG A 608 3.74 2.83 -8.36
C ARG A 608 4.11 1.79 -7.30
N ASN A 609 3.32 0.73 -7.21
CA ASN A 609 3.30 -0.19 -6.08
C ASN A 609 4.01 -1.54 -6.38
N SER A 610 4.62 -1.66 -7.56
CA SER A 610 5.48 -2.75 -8.00
C SER A 610 6.62 -2.23 -8.88
N ASP A 611 7.47 -3.14 -9.35
CA ASP A 611 8.22 -2.94 -10.59
C ASP A 611 7.26 -2.98 -11.81
N ASP A 612 7.77 -2.73 -13.01
CA ASP A 612 6.97 -2.63 -14.24
C ASP A 612 6.23 -3.92 -14.64
N TYR A 613 5.14 -3.74 -15.38
CA TYR A 613 4.40 -4.78 -16.07
C TYR A 613 5.11 -5.19 -17.37
N PHE A 614 5.84 -6.30 -17.31
CA PHE A 614 6.54 -6.92 -18.43
C PHE A 614 5.70 -8.03 -19.11
N PRO A 615 4.90 -7.75 -20.15
CA PRO A 615 4.06 -8.77 -20.80
C PRO A 615 4.87 -9.93 -21.39
N ASP A 616 6.02 -9.64 -21.99
CA ASP A 616 6.89 -10.64 -22.64
C ASP A 616 7.75 -11.48 -21.67
N ALA A 617 7.57 -11.31 -20.36
CA ALA A 617 8.30 -12.05 -19.33
C ALA A 617 7.33 -12.92 -18.51
N PRO A 618 7.10 -14.20 -18.89
CA PRO A 618 6.03 -15.02 -18.30
C PRO A 618 6.09 -15.20 -16.77
N ASP A 619 7.28 -15.34 -16.18
CA ASP A 619 7.42 -15.45 -14.72
C ASP A 619 7.07 -14.14 -13.99
N SER A 620 7.16 -12.99 -14.68
CA SER A 620 6.90 -11.68 -14.08
C SER A 620 5.45 -11.54 -13.61
N HIS A 621 4.47 -12.14 -14.30
CA HIS A 621 3.04 -11.99 -13.98
C HIS A 621 2.72 -12.39 -12.54
N ARG A 622 3.17 -13.58 -12.12
CA ARG A 622 2.92 -14.08 -10.76
C ARG A 622 3.64 -13.24 -9.70
N TRP A 623 4.84 -12.72 -10.00
CA TRP A 623 5.54 -11.77 -9.12
C TRP A 623 4.80 -10.45 -9.03
N HIS A 624 4.48 -9.82 -10.17
CA HIS A 624 3.78 -8.55 -10.25
C HIS A 624 2.42 -8.59 -9.52
N ILE A 625 1.66 -9.68 -9.66
CA ILE A 625 0.40 -9.89 -8.94
C ILE A 625 0.62 -10.00 -7.42
N ALA A 626 1.56 -10.85 -7.00
CA ALA A 626 1.84 -11.05 -5.57
C ALA A 626 2.41 -9.77 -4.92
N LEU A 627 3.44 -9.17 -5.53
CA LEU A 627 4.09 -7.95 -5.04
C LEU A 627 3.08 -6.83 -4.84
N ASN A 628 2.20 -6.57 -5.81
CA ASN A 628 1.18 -5.54 -5.64
C ASN A 628 0.25 -5.82 -4.44
N ALA A 629 -0.21 -7.06 -4.27
CA ALA A 629 -1.07 -7.45 -3.16
C ALA A 629 -0.39 -7.35 -1.79
N PHE A 630 0.89 -7.72 -1.68
CA PHE A 630 1.67 -7.61 -0.43
C PHE A 630 2.06 -6.16 -0.14
N MET A 631 2.57 -5.40 -1.12
CA MET A 631 2.92 -3.98 -0.97
C MET A 631 1.70 -3.13 -0.60
N SER A 632 0.50 -3.52 -1.05
CA SER A 632 -0.76 -2.90 -0.65
C SER A 632 -1.00 -2.89 0.87
N LEU A 633 -0.37 -3.78 1.66
CA LEU A 633 -0.41 -3.69 3.12
C LEU A 633 0.32 -2.44 3.65
N LEU A 634 1.44 -2.07 3.03
CA LEU A 634 2.25 -0.93 3.43
C LEU A 634 1.71 0.37 2.81
N SER A 635 1.46 0.42 1.49
CA SER A 635 0.98 1.62 0.80
C SER A 635 -0.37 2.09 1.35
N SER A 636 -1.33 1.18 1.59
CA SER A 636 -2.61 1.52 2.24
C SER A 636 -2.42 2.10 3.64
N ALA A 637 -1.45 1.59 4.41
CA ALA A 637 -1.19 2.04 5.77
C ALA A 637 -0.46 3.41 5.81
N LEU A 638 0.37 3.69 4.80
CA LEU A 638 0.99 5.01 4.56
C LEU A 638 0.00 6.03 3.95
N ARG A 639 -1.18 5.59 3.50
CA ARG A 639 -2.16 6.37 2.72
C ARG A 639 -1.65 6.82 1.35
N PHE A 640 -0.94 5.92 0.66
CA PHE A 640 -0.76 6.01 -0.78
C PHE A 640 -1.93 5.37 -1.52
N GLU A 641 -2.21 5.90 -2.71
CA GLU A 641 -3.02 5.20 -3.71
C GLU A 641 -2.08 4.35 -4.57
N PRO A 642 -2.17 3.00 -4.52
CA PRO A 642 -1.18 2.15 -5.18
C PRO A 642 -1.51 1.97 -6.66
N ASP A 643 -0.73 2.58 -7.54
CA ASP A 643 -0.76 2.29 -8.97
C ASP A 643 -0.21 0.88 -9.22
N PHE A 644 -1.08 0.01 -9.73
CA PHE A 644 -0.79 -1.39 -10.07
C PHE A 644 -0.29 -1.55 -11.52
N ASP A 645 0.05 -0.45 -12.19
CA ASP A 645 0.56 -0.40 -13.56
C ASP A 645 -0.44 -0.85 -14.64
N MET A 646 -0.02 -0.68 -15.90
CA MET A 646 -0.65 -1.06 -17.14
C MET A 646 -1.16 -2.51 -17.17
N ALA A 647 -2.16 -2.76 -17.99
CA ALA A 647 -2.56 -4.10 -18.39
C ALA A 647 -2.94 -4.13 -19.87
N GLN A 648 -2.95 -5.34 -20.44
CA GLN A 648 -3.37 -5.63 -21.80
C GLN A 648 -4.49 -6.67 -21.73
N SER A 649 -5.68 -6.35 -22.24
CA SER A 649 -6.82 -7.29 -22.30
C SER A 649 -6.58 -8.45 -23.26
N ALA A 650 -5.93 -8.20 -24.39
CA ALA A 650 -5.63 -9.21 -25.41
C ALA A 650 -4.51 -10.19 -24.98
N HIS A 651 -3.77 -9.89 -23.92
CA HIS A 651 -2.71 -10.77 -23.41
C HIS A 651 -3.28 -12.02 -22.72
N GLU A 652 -2.56 -13.14 -22.73
CA GLU A 652 -3.06 -14.39 -22.13
C GLU A 652 -3.22 -14.34 -20.60
N PHE A 653 -2.48 -13.46 -19.93
CA PHE A 653 -2.66 -13.09 -18.52
C PHE A 653 -3.56 -11.85 -18.32
N GLY A 654 -4.17 -11.32 -19.38
CA GLY A 654 -4.97 -10.10 -19.36
C GLY A 654 -6.10 -10.14 -18.34
N SER A 655 -6.85 -11.24 -18.30
CA SER A 655 -7.95 -11.42 -17.34
C SER A 655 -7.49 -11.37 -15.87
N THR A 656 -6.29 -11.86 -15.55
CA THR A 656 -5.78 -11.88 -14.16
C THR A 656 -5.26 -10.51 -13.74
N HIS A 657 -4.60 -9.80 -14.65
CA HIS A 657 -4.11 -8.44 -14.43
C HIS A 657 -5.26 -7.43 -14.35
N ILE A 658 -6.24 -7.50 -15.25
CA ILE A 658 -7.46 -6.67 -15.22
C ILE A 658 -8.21 -6.88 -13.90
N ALA A 659 -8.45 -8.13 -13.50
CA ALA A 659 -9.08 -8.42 -12.22
C ALA A 659 -8.32 -7.85 -11.00
N LEU A 660 -6.98 -7.79 -11.05
CA LEU A 660 -6.18 -7.19 -9.99
C LEU A 660 -6.35 -5.66 -9.91
N ARG A 661 -6.45 -4.94 -11.04
CA ARG A 661 -6.62 -3.47 -11.04
C ARG A 661 -7.93 -3.05 -10.34
N ALA A 662 -8.96 -3.91 -10.37
CA ALA A 662 -10.20 -3.72 -9.63
C ALA A 662 -10.01 -3.55 -8.10
N PHE A 663 -8.90 -4.04 -7.54
CA PHE A 663 -8.60 -4.00 -6.10
C PHE A 663 -7.81 -2.76 -5.67
N SER A 664 -7.42 -1.87 -6.59
CA SER A 664 -6.86 -0.54 -6.28
C SER A 664 -7.85 0.58 -6.64
N SER A 665 -7.69 1.75 -6.01
CA SER A 665 -8.38 2.99 -6.41
C SER A 665 -7.60 3.79 -7.47
N ALA A 666 -6.36 3.42 -7.78
CA ALA A 666 -5.51 4.10 -8.76
C ALA A 666 -6.10 4.11 -10.19
N GLN A 667 -5.71 5.11 -10.99
CA GLN A 667 -6.08 5.16 -12.40
C GLN A 667 -5.69 3.86 -13.11
N VAL A 668 -6.65 3.21 -13.77
CA VAL A 668 -6.39 2.00 -14.55
C VAL A 668 -5.86 2.39 -15.93
N TRP A 669 -4.73 1.79 -16.30
CA TRP A 669 -4.03 2.04 -17.55
C TRP A 669 -4.16 0.84 -18.49
N MET A 670 -4.79 1.06 -19.63
CA MET A 670 -4.80 0.16 -20.79
C MET A 670 -3.54 0.40 -21.62
N SER A 671 -2.89 -0.67 -22.04
CA SER A 671 -1.74 -0.61 -22.95
C SER A 671 -1.80 -1.69 -24.04
N ASP A 672 -3.02 -2.12 -24.40
CA ASP A 672 -3.29 -2.95 -25.58
C ASP A 672 -2.80 -2.28 -26.86
N GLU A 673 -2.14 -3.03 -27.73
CA GLU A 673 -1.60 -2.53 -29.01
C GLU A 673 -2.71 -1.98 -29.96
N PRO A 674 -2.37 -1.05 -30.87
CA PRO A 674 -3.28 -0.60 -31.91
C PRO A 674 -3.91 -1.74 -32.73
N GLY A 675 -5.23 -1.80 -32.76
CA GLY A 675 -5.99 -2.85 -33.45
C GLY A 675 -6.20 -4.15 -32.66
N ALA A 676 -5.74 -4.21 -31.40
CA ALA A 676 -6.02 -5.33 -30.50
C ALA A 676 -7.52 -5.47 -30.17
N ASP A 677 -7.92 -6.69 -29.83
CA ASP A 677 -9.28 -7.01 -29.38
C ASP A 677 -9.45 -6.64 -27.91
N LEU A 678 -10.22 -5.58 -27.63
CA LEU A 678 -10.39 -5.00 -26.31
C LEU A 678 -11.36 -5.77 -25.38
N ARG A 679 -11.79 -6.97 -25.77
CA ARG A 679 -12.66 -7.83 -24.95
C ARG A 679 -11.94 -8.25 -23.67
N GLY A 680 -12.59 -8.00 -22.54
CA GLY A 680 -12.08 -8.30 -21.19
C GLY A 680 -12.14 -7.08 -20.28
N TRP A 681 -11.93 -5.89 -20.85
CA TRP A 681 -12.10 -4.61 -20.14
C TRP A 681 -13.53 -4.41 -19.60
N GLU A 682 -14.55 -5.02 -20.23
CA GLU A 682 -15.95 -4.94 -19.78
C GLU A 682 -16.15 -5.40 -18.33
N SER A 683 -15.28 -6.26 -17.79
CA SER A 683 -15.31 -6.72 -16.39
C SER A 683 -15.01 -5.60 -15.38
N LEU A 684 -14.39 -4.50 -15.82
CA LEU A 684 -14.15 -3.29 -15.03
C LEU A 684 -15.02 -2.11 -15.45
N LEU A 685 -15.77 -2.18 -16.56
CA LEU A 685 -16.42 -0.98 -17.12
C LEU A 685 -17.93 -0.99 -16.88
N ALA A 686 -18.43 0.08 -16.27
CA ALA A 686 -19.86 0.24 -15.98
C ALA A 686 -20.35 1.67 -16.28
N THR A 687 -21.65 1.80 -16.49
CA THR A 687 -22.30 3.06 -16.88
C THR A 687 -22.53 3.94 -15.66
N THR A 688 -21.97 5.15 -15.64
CA THR A 688 -22.28 6.22 -14.67
C THR A 688 -23.11 7.31 -15.35
N LYS A 689 -23.62 8.28 -14.57
CA LYS A 689 -24.27 9.48 -15.15
C LYS A 689 -23.34 10.38 -15.96
N GLN A 690 -22.03 10.19 -15.85
CA GLN A 690 -20.99 10.89 -16.61
C GLN A 690 -20.55 10.10 -17.86
N GLY A 691 -21.16 8.93 -18.11
CA GLY A 691 -20.76 7.99 -19.17
C GLY A 691 -20.08 6.75 -18.60
N VAL A 692 -19.44 5.97 -19.46
CA VAL A 692 -18.71 4.76 -19.06
C VAL A 692 -17.50 5.15 -18.22
N ARG A 693 -17.29 4.44 -17.10
CA ARG A 693 -16.19 4.65 -16.16
C ARG A 693 -15.71 3.29 -15.62
N VAL A 694 -14.54 3.30 -14.99
CA VAL A 694 -13.94 2.13 -14.35
C VAL A 694 -14.57 1.91 -12.97
N LEU A 695 -15.16 0.74 -12.78
CA LEU A 695 -15.64 0.22 -11.51
C LEU A 695 -14.51 -0.56 -10.82
N GLN A 696 -14.00 0.02 -9.75
CA GLN A 696 -12.85 -0.47 -8.99
C GLN A 696 -13.01 -0.14 -7.50
N ALA A 697 -12.02 -0.50 -6.69
CA ALA A 697 -11.97 -0.16 -5.28
C ALA A 697 -12.08 1.36 -5.06
N ARG A 698 -12.83 1.77 -4.04
CA ARG A 698 -13.00 3.18 -3.68
C ARG A 698 -11.75 3.69 -2.96
N GLU A 699 -11.51 4.99 -3.04
CA GLU A 699 -10.40 5.65 -2.35
C GLU A 699 -10.37 5.30 -0.85
N GLY A 700 -9.20 4.91 -0.35
CA GLY A 700 -9.02 4.42 1.03
C GLY A 700 -9.55 3.01 1.31
N GLN A 701 -10.11 2.30 0.32
CA GLN A 701 -10.62 0.92 0.42
C GLN A 701 -9.82 -0.03 -0.49
N VAL A 702 -8.49 0.07 -0.50
CA VAL A 702 -7.61 -0.81 -1.29
C VAL A 702 -7.65 -2.26 -0.79
N GLY A 703 -7.63 -3.21 -1.71
CA GLY A 703 -7.52 -4.64 -1.42
C GLY A 703 -6.12 -5.04 -0.98
N THR A 704 -6.02 -5.84 0.09
CA THR A 704 -4.73 -6.32 0.61
C THR A 704 -4.73 -7.83 0.82
N VAL A 705 -3.56 -8.47 0.88
CA VAL A 705 -3.45 -9.86 1.37
C VAL A 705 -4.20 -10.02 2.70
N LEU A 706 -4.93 -11.12 2.84
CA LEU A 706 -5.66 -11.45 4.07
C LEU A 706 -4.68 -11.74 5.22
N ASP A 707 -4.98 -11.25 6.43
CA ASP A 707 -4.07 -11.35 7.58
C ASP A 707 -3.66 -12.81 7.86
N GLY A 708 -4.62 -13.73 8.00
CA GLY A 708 -4.34 -15.15 8.22
C GLY A 708 -3.63 -15.89 7.07
N ARG A 709 -3.35 -15.21 5.95
CA ARG A 709 -2.72 -15.72 4.72
C ARG A 709 -1.33 -15.17 4.43
N ILE A 710 -0.84 -14.20 5.19
CA ILE A 710 0.45 -13.52 4.90
C ILE A 710 1.67 -14.47 4.87
N GLY A 711 1.60 -15.63 5.53
CA GLY A 711 2.67 -16.63 5.54
C GLY A 711 2.38 -17.90 4.73
N ASP A 712 1.44 -17.87 3.79
CA ASP A 712 1.24 -18.97 2.84
C ASP A 712 2.25 -18.82 1.67
N ASP A 713 2.91 -19.90 1.21
CA ASP A 713 3.88 -19.83 0.10
C ASP A 713 3.17 -19.73 -1.26
N VAL A 714 2.68 -18.53 -1.57
CA VAL A 714 1.90 -18.27 -2.79
C VAL A 714 2.77 -18.22 -4.05
N LEU A 715 4.09 -18.04 -3.92
CA LEU A 715 5.06 -17.97 -5.01
C LEU A 715 5.81 -19.28 -5.25
N GLY A 716 5.58 -20.30 -4.42
CA GLY A 716 6.22 -21.60 -4.55
C GLY A 716 7.74 -21.56 -4.31
N ARG A 717 8.22 -20.62 -3.48
CA ARG A 717 9.65 -20.35 -3.26
C ARG A 717 10.23 -21.05 -2.03
N VAL A 718 9.40 -21.52 -1.11
CA VAL A 718 9.86 -22.10 0.16
C VAL A 718 9.82 -23.63 0.08
N GLN A 719 10.95 -24.27 0.38
CA GLN A 719 11.07 -25.72 0.29
C GLN A 719 10.32 -26.40 1.43
N GLY A 720 9.44 -27.36 1.11
CA GLY A 720 8.64 -28.07 2.13
C GLY A 720 7.47 -27.28 2.72
N ALA A 721 7.38 -25.97 2.47
CA ALA A 721 6.22 -25.17 2.85
C ALA A 721 4.94 -25.60 2.11
N LYS A 722 3.80 -25.35 2.76
CA LYS A 722 2.50 -25.52 2.13
C LYS A 722 2.23 -24.33 1.21
N THR A 723 2.10 -24.62 -0.09
CA THR A 723 1.61 -23.67 -1.08
C THR A 723 0.09 -23.51 -1.02
N ASP A 724 -0.41 -22.33 -1.36
CA ASP A 724 -1.84 -22.02 -1.54
C ASP A 724 -1.99 -20.85 -2.51
N ALA A 725 -3.20 -20.57 -2.99
CA ALA A 725 -3.48 -19.43 -3.85
C ALA A 725 -3.37 -18.10 -3.08
N LEU A 726 -2.88 -17.05 -3.75
CA LEU A 726 -2.91 -15.69 -3.22
C LEU A 726 -4.35 -15.26 -2.98
N LYS A 727 -4.67 -14.77 -1.77
CA LYS A 727 -6.00 -14.23 -1.43
C LYS A 727 -5.92 -12.79 -0.97
N VAL A 728 -6.72 -11.93 -1.62
CA VAL A 728 -6.78 -10.49 -1.36
C VAL A 728 -8.20 -10.13 -0.91
N GLY A 729 -8.31 -9.50 0.25
CA GLY A 729 -9.58 -9.01 0.78
C GLY A 729 -9.81 -7.55 0.42
N LEU A 730 -10.96 -7.25 -0.18
CA LEU A 730 -11.43 -5.92 -0.52
C LEU A 730 -12.71 -5.60 0.26
N PRO A 731 -12.64 -4.90 1.42
CA PRO A 731 -13.82 -4.50 2.16
C PRO A 731 -14.57 -3.37 1.43
N VAL A 732 -15.88 -3.53 1.22
CA VAL A 732 -16.74 -2.55 0.56
C VAL A 732 -17.75 -2.01 1.57
N ALA A 733 -17.34 -0.97 2.29
CA ALA A 733 -18.08 -0.48 3.45
C ALA A 733 -19.47 0.09 3.09
N SER A 734 -19.62 0.68 1.90
CA SER A 734 -20.88 1.23 1.38
C SER A 734 -21.94 0.17 1.09
N ALA A 735 -21.53 -1.07 0.80
CA ALA A 735 -22.40 -2.23 0.60
C ALA A 735 -22.60 -3.07 1.88
N GLU A 736 -21.95 -2.69 2.99
CA GLU A 736 -21.73 -3.56 4.17
C GLU A 736 -21.21 -4.98 3.79
N GLY A 737 -20.33 -5.08 2.79
CA GLY A 737 -19.81 -6.36 2.27
C GLY A 737 -18.30 -6.34 1.99
N ALA A 738 -17.83 -7.35 1.27
CA ALA A 738 -16.45 -7.45 0.79
C ALA A 738 -16.33 -8.34 -0.46
N HIS A 739 -15.22 -8.24 -1.19
CA HIS A 739 -14.78 -9.23 -2.17
C HIS A 739 -13.54 -9.99 -1.67
N ILE A 740 -13.43 -11.26 -2.08
CA ILE A 740 -12.21 -12.07 -1.91
C ILE A 740 -11.68 -12.39 -3.30
N GLY A 741 -10.64 -11.67 -3.72
CA GLY A 741 -9.89 -11.98 -4.92
C GLY A 741 -8.94 -13.15 -4.68
N ILE A 742 -8.80 -14.03 -5.66
CA ILE A 742 -7.99 -15.25 -5.59
C ILE A 742 -7.22 -15.44 -6.89
N TRP A 743 -5.89 -15.51 -6.81
CA TRP A 743 -4.98 -15.71 -7.93
C TRP A 743 -4.07 -16.91 -7.70
N ASN A 744 -3.75 -17.62 -8.78
CA ASN A 744 -2.66 -18.59 -8.78
C ASN A 744 -1.34 -17.85 -9.05
N CYS A 745 -0.39 -17.91 -8.10
CA CYS A 745 0.92 -17.27 -8.23
C CYS A 745 2.08 -18.29 -8.14
N LEU A 746 1.77 -19.59 -8.20
CA LEU A 746 2.78 -20.64 -8.31
C LEU A 746 3.36 -20.66 -9.73
N PRO A 747 4.65 -21.02 -9.89
CA PRO A 747 5.20 -21.27 -11.22
C PRO A 747 4.51 -22.48 -11.86
N GLY A 748 4.29 -22.42 -13.18
CA GLY A 748 3.49 -23.40 -13.92
C GLY A 748 3.99 -24.85 -13.83
N ASP A 749 5.30 -25.04 -13.64
CA ASP A 749 5.94 -26.35 -13.44
C ASP A 749 5.53 -27.05 -12.12
N ARG A 750 5.06 -26.29 -11.12
CA ARG A 750 4.52 -26.80 -9.86
C ARG A 750 3.00 -27.08 -9.92
N LEU A 751 2.32 -26.81 -11.04
CA LEU A 751 0.87 -27.01 -11.17
C LEU A 751 0.49 -28.40 -11.69
N THR A 752 -0.16 -29.20 -10.84
CA THR A 752 -0.76 -30.48 -11.25
C THR A 752 -2.01 -30.24 -12.11
N GLY A 753 -1.89 -30.41 -13.42
CA GLY A 753 -3.01 -30.22 -14.36
C GLY A 753 -3.34 -28.76 -14.68
N GLY A 754 -2.38 -27.83 -14.54
CA GLY A 754 -2.54 -26.42 -14.91
C GLY A 754 -3.39 -25.56 -13.95
N SER A 755 -3.84 -26.13 -12.83
CA SER A 755 -4.65 -25.43 -11.84
C SER A 755 -4.23 -25.74 -10.40
N LEU A 756 -4.48 -24.79 -9.51
CA LEU A 756 -4.23 -24.89 -8.07
C LEU A 756 -5.54 -25.10 -7.31
N ALA A 757 -5.60 -26.19 -6.54
CA ALA A 757 -6.68 -26.45 -5.59
C ALA A 757 -6.51 -25.58 -4.34
N THR A 758 -7.53 -24.78 -4.00
CA THR A 758 -7.49 -23.88 -2.84
C THR A 758 -8.80 -23.93 -2.04
N LEU A 759 -8.72 -23.59 -0.77
CA LEU A 759 -9.87 -23.51 0.14
C LEU A 759 -10.05 -22.08 0.64
N VAL A 760 -11.28 -21.58 0.63
CA VAL A 760 -11.72 -20.39 1.36
C VAL A 760 -12.41 -20.85 2.65
N ASP A 761 -11.94 -20.34 3.78
CA ASP A 761 -12.41 -20.68 5.12
C ASP A 761 -13.11 -19.49 5.82
N SER A 762 -13.70 -19.72 6.99
CA SER A 762 -14.43 -18.68 7.72
C SER A 762 -13.55 -17.56 8.29
N LYS A 763 -12.23 -17.76 8.39
CA LYS A 763 -11.26 -16.69 8.75
C LYS A 763 -10.99 -15.82 7.53
N ASP A 764 -10.87 -16.40 6.34
CA ASP A 764 -10.73 -15.62 5.09
C ASP A 764 -11.90 -14.63 4.92
N VAL A 765 -13.13 -15.08 5.18
CA VAL A 765 -14.34 -14.23 5.14
C VAL A 765 -14.28 -13.13 6.22
N ALA A 766 -13.91 -13.47 7.46
CA ALA A 766 -13.79 -12.48 8.53
C ALA A 766 -12.71 -11.42 8.24
N ASP A 767 -11.55 -11.83 7.74
CA ASP A 767 -10.41 -10.97 7.41
C ASP A 767 -10.73 -10.06 6.21
N SER A 768 -11.52 -10.55 5.23
CA SER A 768 -11.95 -9.76 4.06
C SER A 768 -12.90 -8.61 4.42
N LEU A 769 -13.75 -8.80 5.43
CA LEU A 769 -14.69 -7.78 5.91
C LEU A 769 -14.01 -6.69 6.74
N GLY A 770 -12.93 -7.01 7.46
CA GLY A 770 -12.19 -6.05 8.28
C GLY A 770 -13.10 -5.27 9.24
N SER A 771 -13.08 -3.94 9.15
CA SER A 771 -13.93 -3.07 9.99
C SER A 771 -15.44 -3.20 9.71
N VAL A 772 -15.86 -3.69 8.54
CA VAL A 772 -17.28 -3.91 8.17
C VAL A 772 -17.93 -4.97 9.07
N ALA A 773 -17.16 -5.94 9.55
CA ALA A 773 -17.62 -6.94 10.51
C ALA A 773 -17.87 -6.36 11.93
N SER A 774 -17.36 -5.17 12.24
CA SER A 774 -17.45 -4.62 13.60
C SER A 774 -18.86 -4.18 14.00
N GLY A 775 -19.21 -4.37 15.28
CA GLY A 775 -20.49 -3.96 15.86
C GLY A 775 -21.46 -5.12 16.17
N LYS A 776 -22.73 -4.99 15.76
CA LYS A 776 -23.77 -5.99 16.06
C LYS A 776 -23.53 -7.29 15.28
N PRO A 777 -23.99 -8.45 15.78
CA PRO A 777 -23.99 -9.71 15.01
C PRO A 777 -24.70 -9.52 13.66
N ARG A 778 -24.03 -9.91 12.57
CA ARG A 778 -24.54 -9.86 11.19
C ARG A 778 -24.31 -11.23 10.54
N SER A 779 -25.29 -11.71 9.79
CA SER A 779 -25.12 -12.88 8.92
C SER A 779 -24.71 -12.41 7.52
N PHE A 780 -23.95 -13.23 6.79
CA PHE A 780 -23.50 -12.94 5.43
C PHE A 780 -23.78 -14.14 4.53
N VAL A 781 -23.71 -13.93 3.22
CA VAL A 781 -23.62 -15.00 2.22
C VAL A 781 -22.31 -14.83 1.45
N LEU A 782 -21.56 -15.93 1.32
CA LEU A 782 -20.43 -16.06 0.42
C LEU A 782 -20.96 -16.62 -0.90
N VAL A 783 -20.71 -15.92 -2.01
CA VAL A 783 -21.14 -16.31 -3.35
C VAL A 783 -19.93 -16.37 -4.28
N ASP A 784 -19.88 -17.40 -5.11
CA ASP A 784 -19.01 -17.45 -6.30
C ASP A 784 -19.83 -17.03 -7.53
N PRO A 785 -19.59 -15.84 -8.11
CA PRO A 785 -20.32 -15.37 -9.30
C PRO A 785 -20.19 -16.28 -10.53
N ALA A 786 -19.10 -17.04 -10.64
CA ALA A 786 -18.84 -17.89 -11.80
C ALA A 786 -19.62 -19.22 -11.75
N THR A 787 -19.81 -19.80 -10.56
CA THR A 787 -20.58 -21.04 -10.37
C THR A 787 -22.00 -20.81 -9.86
N LEU A 788 -22.34 -19.57 -9.46
CA LEU A 788 -23.59 -19.21 -8.78
C LEU A 788 -23.86 -20.06 -7.52
N SER A 789 -22.80 -20.56 -6.90
CA SER A 789 -22.88 -21.25 -5.61
C SER A 789 -22.94 -20.22 -4.48
N ALA A 790 -23.79 -20.48 -3.49
CA ALA A 790 -24.02 -19.57 -2.35
C ALA A 790 -24.01 -20.33 -1.03
N GLN A 791 -23.30 -19.79 -0.04
CA GLN A 791 -23.19 -20.37 1.29
C GLN A 791 -23.42 -19.29 2.36
N GLN A 792 -24.46 -19.45 3.18
CA GLN A 792 -24.66 -18.56 4.33
C GLN A 792 -23.58 -18.79 5.39
N VAL A 793 -22.98 -17.71 5.87
CA VAL A 793 -22.01 -17.71 6.95
C VAL A 793 -22.66 -17.03 8.16
N ASP A 794 -22.87 -17.82 9.22
CA ASP A 794 -23.59 -17.34 10.40
C ASP A 794 -22.75 -16.36 11.25
N SER A 795 -23.44 -15.41 11.88
CA SER A 795 -22.85 -14.39 12.74
C SER A 795 -22.00 -14.94 13.88
N VAL A 796 -22.36 -16.11 14.44
CA VAL A 796 -21.58 -16.77 15.51
C VAL A 796 -20.29 -17.35 14.96
N ILE A 797 -20.31 -17.91 13.74
CA ILE A 797 -19.12 -18.45 13.08
C ILE A 797 -18.14 -17.33 12.74
N LEU A 798 -18.64 -16.19 12.25
CA LEU A 798 -17.82 -15.02 11.94
C LEU A 798 -17.24 -14.38 13.20
N ALA A 799 -18.03 -14.20 14.27
CA ALA A 799 -17.53 -13.69 15.55
C ALA A 799 -16.46 -14.60 16.19
N GLN A 800 -16.61 -15.92 16.04
CA GLN A 800 -15.57 -16.89 16.44
C GLN A 800 -14.32 -16.74 15.56
N SER A 801 -14.48 -16.66 14.25
CA SER A 801 -13.35 -16.58 13.31
C SER A 801 -12.60 -15.24 13.40
N SER A 802 -13.27 -14.14 13.77
CA SER A 802 -12.63 -12.84 13.98
C SER A 802 -11.84 -12.73 15.29
N THR A 803 -11.89 -13.74 16.16
CA THR A 803 -11.25 -13.70 17.51
C THR A 803 -10.40 -14.93 17.84
N LEU A 804 -10.62 -16.05 17.15
CA LEU A 804 -9.86 -17.29 17.35
C LEU A 804 -8.80 -17.48 16.26
N PRO A 805 -7.67 -18.13 16.58
CA PRO A 805 -6.65 -18.49 15.59
C PRO A 805 -7.22 -19.26 14.39
N ARG A 806 -6.67 -19.02 13.21
CA ARG A 806 -7.16 -19.55 11.93
C ARG A 806 -7.32 -21.07 11.87
N ARG A 807 -6.57 -21.83 12.68
CA ARG A 807 -6.74 -23.30 12.81
C ARG A 807 -8.13 -23.76 13.28
N PHE A 808 -8.96 -22.85 13.82
CA PHE A 808 -10.35 -23.10 14.19
C PHE A 808 -11.35 -22.66 13.11
N ALA A 809 -10.89 -22.10 11.99
CA ALA A 809 -11.73 -21.69 10.87
C ALA A 809 -12.43 -22.90 10.26
N LYS A 810 -13.70 -22.72 9.90
CA LYS A 810 -14.48 -23.74 9.21
C LYS A 810 -14.22 -23.63 7.71
N PRO A 811 -13.89 -24.73 7.01
CA PRO A 811 -13.92 -24.80 5.55
C PRO A 811 -15.28 -24.32 5.03
N LEU A 812 -15.29 -23.46 4.02
CA LEU A 812 -16.50 -23.00 3.35
C LEU A 812 -16.54 -23.53 1.91
N VAL A 813 -15.68 -22.99 1.03
CA VAL A 813 -15.72 -23.26 -0.42
C VAL A 813 -14.35 -23.74 -0.90
N SER A 814 -14.32 -24.85 -1.63
CA SER A 814 -13.13 -25.34 -2.34
C SER A 814 -13.19 -24.94 -3.82
N LEU A 815 -12.07 -24.47 -4.36
CA LEU A 815 -11.96 -23.93 -5.71
C LEU A 815 -10.75 -24.54 -6.45
N GLN A 816 -10.81 -24.51 -7.78
CA GLN A 816 -9.66 -24.70 -8.66
C GLN A 816 -9.40 -23.36 -9.36
N VAL A 817 -8.15 -22.89 -9.36
CA VAL A 817 -7.76 -21.63 -10.02
C VAL A 817 -6.67 -21.96 -11.04
N ALA A 818 -6.94 -21.74 -12.32
CA ALA A 818 -5.94 -21.94 -13.37
C ALA A 818 -4.81 -20.90 -13.27
N GLU A 819 -3.64 -21.19 -13.85
CA GLU A 819 -2.49 -20.26 -13.92
C GLU A 819 -2.87 -18.87 -14.46
N LYS A 820 -3.73 -18.83 -15.48
CA LYS A 820 -4.16 -17.64 -16.23
C LYS A 820 -5.58 -17.20 -15.86
N GLU A 821 -6.04 -17.54 -14.65
CA GLU A 821 -7.37 -17.22 -14.14
C GLU A 821 -7.28 -16.48 -12.80
N ALA A 822 -8.19 -15.51 -12.59
CA ALA A 822 -8.47 -14.92 -11.31
C ALA A 822 -9.94 -15.15 -10.94
N LYS A 823 -10.23 -15.38 -9.65
CA LYS A 823 -11.61 -15.44 -9.14
C LYS A 823 -11.87 -14.31 -8.15
N ALA A 824 -13.07 -13.75 -8.18
CA ALA A 824 -13.52 -12.75 -7.20
C ALA A 824 -14.82 -13.24 -6.54
N LEU A 825 -14.71 -13.76 -5.32
CA LEU A 825 -15.88 -14.13 -4.53
C LEU A 825 -16.53 -12.89 -3.93
N THR A 826 -17.84 -12.96 -3.68
CA THR A 826 -18.63 -11.89 -3.09
C THR A 826 -19.10 -12.28 -1.70
N VAL A 827 -18.80 -11.45 -0.69
CA VAL A 827 -19.29 -11.56 0.69
C VAL A 827 -20.32 -10.46 0.92
N ALA A 828 -21.59 -10.81 0.84
CA ALA A 828 -22.70 -9.85 0.96
C ALA A 828 -23.43 -10.01 2.30
N LYS A 829 -23.79 -8.90 2.94
CA LYS A 829 -24.59 -8.90 4.17
C LYS A 829 -26.02 -9.35 3.92
N LEU A 830 -26.52 -10.23 4.78
CA LEU A 830 -27.94 -10.62 4.81
C LEU A 830 -28.73 -9.63 5.66
N PHE A 831 -29.75 -9.03 5.06
CA PHE A 831 -30.71 -8.14 5.69
C PHE A 831 -32.03 -8.89 5.91
N ASP A 832 -32.60 -8.79 7.11
CA ASP A 832 -33.96 -9.26 7.39
C ASP A 832 -34.98 -8.22 6.90
N VAL A 833 -35.82 -8.60 5.95
CA VAL A 833 -36.95 -7.78 5.46
C VAL A 833 -38.26 -8.44 5.92
N PRO A 834 -39.05 -7.77 6.78
CA PRO A 834 -40.40 -8.20 7.13
C PRO A 834 -41.31 -8.34 5.91
N ALA A 835 -41.86 -9.53 5.68
CA ALA A 835 -42.94 -9.74 4.72
C ALA A 835 -44.27 -9.22 5.30
N ALA A 836 -45.14 -8.67 4.45
CA ALA A 836 -46.30 -7.91 4.90
C ALA A 836 -47.40 -8.74 5.58
N SER A 837 -47.59 -10.00 5.16
CA SER A 837 -48.57 -10.94 5.75
C SER A 837 -47.95 -12.14 6.49
N SER A 838 -46.63 -12.35 6.40
CA SER A 838 -45.96 -13.57 6.88
C SER A 838 -45.30 -13.39 8.25
N ALA A 839 -45.52 -14.38 9.15
CA ALA A 839 -44.86 -14.47 10.46
C ALA A 839 -43.36 -14.84 10.40
N LYS A 840 -42.74 -14.88 9.22
CA LYS A 840 -41.31 -15.13 8.99
C LYS A 840 -40.74 -13.98 8.16
N SER A 841 -39.62 -13.40 8.62
CA SER A 841 -38.81 -12.49 7.79
C SER A 841 -38.20 -13.25 6.62
N GLN A 842 -38.11 -12.59 5.47
CA GLN A 842 -37.32 -13.07 4.35
C GLN A 842 -35.95 -12.38 4.40
N LYS A 843 -34.89 -13.14 4.14
CA LYS A 843 -33.53 -12.60 4.10
C LYS A 843 -33.14 -12.28 2.67
N ILE A 844 -32.53 -11.11 2.48
CA ILE A 844 -32.02 -10.67 1.18
C ILE A 844 -30.60 -10.13 1.35
N ALA A 845 -29.72 -10.39 0.38
CA ALA A 845 -28.42 -9.76 0.25
C ALA A 845 -28.25 -9.24 -1.17
N CYS A 846 -27.75 -8.01 -1.35
CA CYS A 846 -27.35 -7.52 -2.67
C CYS A 846 -25.94 -8.04 -2.99
N LEU A 847 -25.78 -8.65 -4.17
CA LEU A 847 -24.52 -9.20 -4.65
C LEU A 847 -23.74 -8.21 -5.52
N GLY A 848 -24.31 -7.03 -5.79
CA GLY A 848 -23.76 -6.06 -6.74
C GLY A 848 -23.94 -6.49 -8.19
N LEU A 849 -23.08 -5.98 -9.08
CA LEU A 849 -23.07 -6.29 -10.50
C LEU A 849 -22.25 -7.57 -10.79
N LEU A 850 -22.90 -8.69 -11.13
CA LEU A 850 -22.25 -10.01 -11.29
C LEU A 850 -21.41 -10.17 -12.56
N ASP A 851 -21.52 -9.25 -13.53
CA ASP A 851 -20.59 -9.18 -14.67
C ASP A 851 -19.28 -8.44 -14.35
N LYS A 852 -19.18 -7.81 -13.17
CA LYS A 852 -18.03 -6.99 -12.80
C LYS A 852 -17.19 -7.66 -11.71
N THR A 853 -15.87 -7.53 -11.81
CA THR A 853 -14.93 -8.16 -10.86
C THR A 853 -15.20 -7.77 -9.40
N VAL A 854 -15.57 -6.51 -9.17
CA VAL A 854 -15.86 -5.95 -7.83
C VAL A 854 -17.25 -5.32 -7.76
N GLY A 855 -18.25 -6.07 -8.22
CA GLY A 855 -19.64 -5.61 -8.37
C GLY A 855 -20.29 -4.91 -7.18
N LEU A 856 -19.85 -5.16 -5.93
CA LEU A 856 -20.35 -4.44 -4.75
C LEU A 856 -19.92 -2.96 -4.72
N ALA A 857 -18.79 -2.60 -5.33
CA ALA A 857 -18.28 -1.23 -5.34
C ALA A 857 -19.23 -0.24 -6.03
N ALA A 858 -20.16 -0.73 -6.86
CA ALA A 858 -21.20 0.04 -7.52
C ALA A 858 -22.17 0.71 -6.53
N ILE A 859 -22.29 0.13 -5.33
CA ILE A 859 -23.19 0.57 -4.26
C ILE A 859 -22.54 1.70 -3.45
N THR A 860 -23.26 2.80 -3.31
CA THR A 860 -22.90 3.97 -2.48
C THR A 860 -23.56 3.93 -1.10
N SER A 861 -24.77 3.37 -1.00
CA SER A 861 -25.44 3.12 0.29
C SER A 861 -26.42 1.94 0.21
N VAL A 862 -26.71 1.32 1.36
CA VAL A 862 -27.72 0.27 1.53
C VAL A 862 -28.51 0.48 2.82
N GLU A 863 -29.85 0.41 2.75
CA GLU A 863 -30.77 0.75 3.85
C GLU A 863 -31.96 -0.22 4.02
N VAL A 864 -32.18 -0.58 5.29
CA VAL A 864 -33.39 -1.08 5.97
C VAL A 864 -34.63 -0.17 6.06
N LEU A 865 -35.38 0.14 5.00
CA LEU A 865 -36.58 0.99 5.16
C LEU A 865 -37.72 0.21 5.85
N SER A 866 -38.14 0.69 7.04
CA SER A 866 -39.27 0.13 7.79
C SER A 866 -40.46 1.08 7.80
N GLY A 867 -41.64 0.57 7.47
CA GLY A 867 -42.88 1.32 7.45
C GLY A 867 -43.25 1.87 8.83
N LYS A 868 -43.22 3.19 8.99
CA LYS A 868 -43.86 3.87 10.12
C LYS A 868 -45.30 4.20 9.75
N PRO A 869 -46.31 3.88 10.59
CA PRO A 869 -47.68 4.28 10.34
C PRO A 869 -47.79 5.81 10.36
N ALA A 870 -48.30 6.38 9.28
CA ALA A 870 -48.44 7.83 9.13
C ALA A 870 -49.48 8.38 10.12
N LYS A 871 -49.03 9.16 11.10
CA LYS A 871 -49.92 10.06 11.84
C LYS A 871 -50.38 11.18 10.92
N ALA A 872 -51.54 11.01 10.31
CA ALA A 872 -52.23 12.06 9.56
C ALA A 872 -52.63 13.20 10.51
N SER A 873 -51.79 14.24 10.59
CA SER A 873 -52.14 15.52 11.22
C SER A 873 -52.98 16.37 10.26
N GLY A 874 -54.19 15.90 9.97
CA GLY A 874 -55.17 16.66 9.22
C GLY A 874 -55.67 17.86 10.03
N VAL A 875 -55.11 19.05 9.78
CA VAL A 875 -55.63 20.31 10.32
C VAL A 875 -56.95 20.63 9.60
N GLY A 876 -58.06 20.16 10.18
CA GLY A 876 -59.41 20.50 9.77
C GLY A 876 -59.76 21.94 10.14
N ARG A 877 -59.82 22.82 9.14
CA ARG A 877 -60.15 24.25 9.24
C ARG A 877 -61.67 24.44 9.16
N ALA A 878 -62.28 25.23 10.05
CA ALA A 878 -63.70 25.60 9.95
C ALA A 878 -64.06 26.96 10.57
N GLY A 879 -64.92 27.71 9.84
CA GLY A 879 -65.52 29.02 10.20
C GLY A 879 -64.63 30.25 10.02
N GLU A 880 -65.11 31.45 9.66
CA GLU A 880 -66.40 31.96 9.12
C GLU A 880 -66.14 33.44 8.65
N ALA A 881 -66.89 34.12 7.77
CA ALA A 881 -67.99 33.81 6.84
C ALA A 881 -68.09 34.92 5.74
N THR A 882 -69.13 34.85 4.89
CA THR A 882 -69.80 35.94 4.10
C THR A 882 -69.03 36.84 3.10
N GLY A 883 -69.71 37.23 2.01
CA GLY A 883 -69.39 38.43 1.21
C GLY A 883 -69.29 38.21 -0.30
N SER A 884 -70.32 38.58 -1.06
CA SER A 884 -70.38 38.42 -2.52
C SER A 884 -69.95 39.67 -3.31
N SER A 885 -69.66 39.44 -4.61
CA SER A 885 -69.93 40.31 -5.78
C SER A 885 -68.80 41.14 -6.43
N THR A 886 -68.84 41.15 -7.78
CA THR A 886 -68.22 42.07 -8.78
C THR A 886 -66.68 42.24 -8.76
N GLY A 887 -65.90 42.09 -9.85
CA GLY A 887 -66.20 42.03 -11.28
C GLY A 887 -65.59 43.23 -12.05
N SER A 888 -64.65 42.96 -12.97
CA SER A 888 -63.97 43.92 -13.89
C SER A 888 -62.97 44.92 -13.24
N SER A 889 -61.96 45.50 -13.91
CA SER A 889 -61.59 45.53 -15.34
C SER A 889 -60.09 45.82 -15.57
N ASP A 890 -59.59 45.33 -16.72
CA ASP A 890 -58.63 45.94 -17.67
C ASP A 890 -57.24 46.51 -17.25
N THR A 891 -56.25 45.71 -17.66
CA THR A 891 -54.94 46.01 -18.25
C THR A 891 -54.51 47.42 -18.71
N SER A 892 -53.20 47.65 -18.50
CA SER A 892 -52.20 48.29 -19.38
C SER A 892 -51.86 49.79 -19.23
N SER A 893 -50.56 50.05 -18.98
CA SER A 893 -49.78 51.13 -19.62
C SER A 893 -48.27 51.01 -19.30
N THR A 894 -47.43 51.05 -20.35
CA THR A 894 -46.02 51.54 -20.42
C THR A 894 -45.00 51.15 -19.33
N GLU A 895 -43.93 50.38 -19.60
CA GLU A 895 -42.76 50.60 -20.49
C GLU A 895 -41.63 51.53 -19.98
N THR A 896 -40.43 50.93 -19.79
CA THR A 896 -39.07 51.44 -20.11
C THR A 896 -38.52 52.72 -19.42
N ARG A 897 -37.20 52.92 -19.20
CA ARG A 897 -35.97 52.09 -19.31
C ARG A 897 -34.81 52.80 -18.55
N VAL A 898 -33.85 52.02 -18.00
CA VAL A 898 -32.38 52.37 -17.88
C VAL A 898 -32.02 53.51 -16.88
N SER A 899 -30.93 53.52 -16.09
CA SER A 899 -29.62 52.80 -16.09
C SER A 899 -29.05 52.52 -14.68
N SER A 900 -27.94 51.73 -14.63
CA SER A 900 -26.78 51.79 -13.67
C SER A 900 -27.02 51.55 -12.16
N THR A 901 -26.23 50.77 -11.41
CA THR A 901 -24.97 49.99 -11.63
C THR A 901 -24.80 49.00 -10.47
N SER A 902 -24.28 47.79 -10.70
CA SER A 902 -23.61 46.99 -9.64
C SER A 902 -22.81 45.82 -10.21
N SER A 903 -21.53 45.67 -9.83
CA SER A 903 -20.68 44.53 -10.17
C SER A 903 -19.86 44.06 -8.96
N PHE A 904 -20.07 42.80 -8.59
CA PHE A 904 -19.27 41.84 -7.83
C PHE A 904 -18.08 42.28 -6.94
N SER A 905 -18.14 41.86 -5.67
CA SER A 905 -16.99 41.43 -4.87
C SER A 905 -17.41 40.33 -3.89
N THR A 906 -16.49 39.44 -3.54
CA THR A 906 -16.73 38.14 -2.88
C THR A 906 -16.70 38.23 -1.35
N THR A 907 -17.56 37.48 -0.65
CA THR A 907 -17.19 36.85 0.66
C THR A 907 -18.19 35.78 1.08
N HIS A 908 -17.70 34.63 1.51
CA HIS A 908 -18.51 33.53 2.07
C HIS A 908 -18.91 33.81 3.52
N THR A 909 -20.13 33.42 3.92
CA THR A 909 -20.47 33.16 5.32
C THR A 909 -21.31 31.90 5.47
N SER A 910 -20.92 31.12 6.48
CA SER A 910 -21.43 29.80 6.87
C SER A 910 -22.87 29.79 7.37
N VAL A 911 -23.54 28.65 7.19
CA VAL A 911 -24.72 28.25 7.98
C VAL A 911 -24.34 27.05 8.83
N SER A 912 -24.61 27.14 10.14
CA SER A 912 -24.30 26.12 11.14
C SER A 912 -25.33 25.00 11.18
N SER A 913 -24.88 23.73 11.17
CA SER A 913 -25.71 22.58 11.52
C SER A 913 -25.80 22.38 13.04
N SER A 914 -26.92 21.81 13.49
CA SER A 914 -27.32 21.71 14.90
C SER A 914 -26.92 20.38 15.55
N ASN A 915 -26.32 20.43 16.75
CA ASN A 915 -26.09 19.25 17.59
C ASN A 915 -27.39 18.70 18.23
N GLN A 916 -27.57 17.38 18.21
CA GLN A 916 -28.29 16.67 19.28
C GLN A 916 -27.29 15.98 20.23
N PRO A 917 -27.66 15.78 21.52
CA PRO A 917 -26.70 15.38 22.56
C PRO A 917 -26.63 13.86 22.76
N LEU A 918 -25.42 13.36 23.03
CA LEU A 918 -25.19 12.06 23.67
C LEU A 918 -24.72 12.24 25.11
N THR A 919 -25.44 11.62 26.04
CA THR A 919 -25.18 11.66 27.49
C THR A 919 -24.02 10.75 27.89
N ARG A 920 -23.13 11.23 28.77
CA ARG A 920 -22.19 10.41 29.57
C ARG A 920 -22.63 10.37 31.05
N PRO A 921 -22.23 9.36 31.84
CA PRO A 921 -22.77 9.13 33.19
C PRO A 921 -22.14 10.05 34.26
N LEU A 922 -22.88 10.26 35.35
CA LEU A 922 -22.51 11.09 36.50
C LEU A 922 -21.90 10.27 37.65
N SER A 923 -20.92 10.85 38.37
CA SER A 923 -20.60 10.70 39.81
C SER A 923 -19.13 11.10 40.08
N PRO A 924 -18.71 11.61 41.28
CA PRO A 924 -19.45 12.37 42.29
C PRO A 924 -18.68 13.66 42.72
N SER A 925 -19.25 14.84 42.51
CA SER A 925 -19.03 16.03 43.38
C SER A 925 -19.88 17.21 42.92
N ASP A 926 -21.17 17.19 43.26
CA ASP A 926 -22.07 18.33 43.10
C ASP A 926 -21.68 19.49 44.04
N ARG A 927 -20.69 20.28 43.62
CA ARG A 927 -20.58 21.68 43.98
C ARG A 927 -20.65 22.49 42.69
N SER A 928 -21.84 23.04 42.47
CA SER A 928 -22.17 24.01 41.42
C SER A 928 -20.96 24.86 41.01
N THR A 929 -20.53 24.74 39.76
CA THR A 929 -19.48 25.58 39.19
C THR A 929 -19.94 27.03 39.22
N PHE A 930 -19.16 27.89 39.89
CA PHE A 930 -19.29 29.34 39.76
C PHE A 930 -19.03 29.71 38.28
N PRO A 931 -19.72 30.72 37.70
CA PRO A 931 -19.43 31.14 36.33
C PRO A 931 -17.93 31.42 36.15
N ILE A 932 -17.40 31.11 34.96
CA ILE A 932 -15.98 31.34 34.67
C ILE A 932 -15.79 32.80 34.23
N PRO A 933 -14.95 33.60 34.93
CA PRO A 933 -14.71 34.99 34.56
C PRO A 933 -13.90 35.09 33.27
N GLN A 934 -14.52 35.65 32.23
CA GLN A 934 -13.86 35.89 30.93
C GLN A 934 -12.91 37.10 30.98
N GLY A 935 -13.24 38.15 31.74
CA GLY A 935 -12.35 39.31 31.96
C GLY A 935 -11.21 39.03 32.94
N ARG A 936 -10.08 39.72 32.78
CA ARG A 936 -8.89 39.58 33.64
C ARG A 936 -9.13 40.15 35.05
N VAL A 937 -9.80 41.31 35.14
CA VAL A 937 -10.18 41.95 36.43
C VAL A 937 -11.17 41.07 37.19
N ALA A 938 -12.18 40.53 36.49
CA ALA A 938 -13.15 39.60 37.07
C ALA A 938 -12.49 38.31 37.59
N PHE A 939 -11.51 37.77 36.84
CA PHE A 939 -10.74 36.60 37.26
C PHE A 939 -9.91 36.89 38.52
N LEU A 940 -9.19 38.01 38.57
CA LEU A 940 -8.40 38.40 39.74
C LEU A 940 -9.29 38.58 40.98
N LEU A 941 -10.43 39.27 40.87
CA LEU A 941 -11.36 39.45 41.99
C LEU A 941 -11.92 38.12 42.51
N ALA A 942 -12.36 37.22 41.60
CA ALA A 942 -12.85 35.89 41.99
C ALA A 942 -11.74 35.02 42.61
N TYR A 943 -10.51 35.11 42.10
CA TYR A 943 -9.36 34.39 42.67
C TYR A 943 -9.03 34.88 44.09
N PHE A 944 -8.93 36.20 44.30
CA PHE A 944 -8.62 36.76 45.63
C PHE A 944 -9.73 36.50 46.66
N ALA A 945 -11.00 36.57 46.23
CA ALA A 945 -12.17 36.18 47.03
C ALA A 945 -12.21 34.68 47.39
N GLY A 946 -11.33 33.86 46.82
CA GLY A 946 -11.10 32.48 47.24
C GLY A 946 -11.65 31.41 46.29
N PHE A 947 -12.43 31.77 45.28
CA PHE A 947 -13.18 30.82 44.45
C PHE A 947 -12.31 29.87 43.62
N PHE A 948 -11.07 30.26 43.29
CA PHE A 948 -10.16 29.49 42.43
C PHE A 948 -8.81 29.14 43.08
N ARG A 949 -8.69 29.20 44.42
CA ARG A 949 -7.40 29.07 45.13
C ARG A 949 -6.70 27.71 45.01
N SER A 950 -7.41 26.64 44.68
CA SER A 950 -6.89 25.26 44.65
C SER A 950 -6.94 24.60 43.27
N SER A 951 -7.31 25.34 42.21
CA SER A 951 -7.57 24.78 40.90
C SER A 951 -6.89 25.63 39.81
N ILE A 952 -5.73 25.18 39.35
CA ILE A 952 -5.22 25.58 38.03
C ILE A 952 -6.23 25.01 37.04
N VAL A 953 -7.04 25.87 36.40
CA VAL A 953 -8.08 25.44 35.46
C VAL A 953 -7.40 24.93 34.17
N PRO A 954 -7.42 23.62 33.88
CA PRO A 954 -6.85 23.08 32.66
C PRO A 954 -8.00 22.89 31.66
N ASN A 955 -8.15 23.84 30.73
CA ASN A 955 -9.13 23.68 29.66
C ASN A 955 -8.52 23.02 28.42
N SER A 956 -9.38 22.29 27.71
CA SER A 956 -9.10 21.45 26.55
C SER A 956 -8.41 22.17 25.38
N SER A 957 -7.38 21.53 24.84
CA SER A 957 -6.94 21.52 23.44
C SER A 957 -7.08 22.81 22.62
N THR A 958 -6.05 23.67 22.67
CA THR A 958 -5.37 24.31 21.51
C THR A 958 -4.16 25.06 22.07
N ASP A 959 -2.99 24.94 21.44
CA ASP A 959 -1.76 25.51 21.98
C ASP A 959 -1.65 27.04 21.85
N THR A 960 -0.85 27.62 22.77
CA THR A 960 -0.29 28.99 22.88
C THR A 960 -0.71 29.85 24.09
N ALA A 961 -1.76 29.50 24.85
CA ALA A 961 -2.16 30.30 26.02
C ALA A 961 -1.52 29.81 27.33
N SER A 962 -0.58 30.59 27.89
CA SER A 962 -0.01 30.35 29.23
C SER A 962 -1.10 30.22 30.29
N SER A 963 -0.93 29.31 31.27
CA SER A 963 -1.91 29.08 32.33
C SER A 963 -2.37 30.39 33.01
N ARG A 964 -3.69 30.55 33.16
CA ARG A 964 -4.30 31.74 33.78
C ARG A 964 -3.99 31.74 35.27
N THR A 965 -2.93 32.42 35.65
CA THR A 965 -2.53 32.67 37.04
C THR A 965 -2.74 34.14 37.36
N PRO A 966 -2.93 34.53 38.64
CA PRO A 966 -3.02 35.95 38.99
C PRO A 966 -1.81 36.76 38.54
N ARG A 967 -0.62 36.14 38.50
CA ARG A 967 0.63 36.78 38.08
C ARG A 967 0.68 37.02 36.57
N THR A 968 0.29 36.03 35.75
CA THR A 968 0.24 36.19 34.28
C THR A 968 -0.83 37.19 33.87
N GLU A 969 -2.01 37.16 34.50
CA GLU A 969 -3.10 38.07 34.21
C GLU A 969 -2.82 39.52 34.61
N LEU A 970 -2.27 39.76 35.81
CA LEU A 970 -1.89 41.11 36.25
C LEU A 970 -0.81 41.72 35.33
N HIS A 971 0.17 40.90 34.91
CA HIS A 971 1.25 41.36 34.04
C HIS A 971 0.79 41.61 32.59
N SER A 972 -0.19 40.87 32.11
CA SER A 972 -0.83 41.10 30.80
C SER A 972 -1.70 42.35 30.84
N LEU A 973 -2.55 42.49 31.88
CA LEU A 973 -3.41 43.64 32.09
C LEU A 973 -2.61 44.96 32.23
N ALA A 974 -1.52 44.96 32.99
CA ALA A 974 -0.65 46.13 33.11
C ALA A 974 -0.02 46.55 31.77
N ARG A 975 0.44 45.58 30.97
CA ARG A 975 1.01 45.81 29.63
C ARG A 975 -0.02 46.43 28.68
N ASP A 976 -1.24 45.92 28.68
CA ASP A 976 -2.29 46.35 27.75
C ASP A 976 -2.98 47.66 28.17
N ILE A 977 -2.99 47.97 29.47
CA ILE A 977 -3.40 49.31 29.97
C ILE A 977 -2.37 50.36 29.59
N LEU A 978 -1.06 50.06 29.66
CA LEU A 978 -0.01 50.99 29.22
C LEU A 978 -0.03 51.23 27.70
N ARG A 979 -0.44 50.23 26.89
CA ARG A 979 -0.53 50.35 25.43
C ARG A 979 -1.84 50.98 24.94
N GLN A 980 -2.99 50.62 25.52
CA GLN A 980 -4.33 51.06 25.07
C GLN A 980 -5.30 51.23 26.25
N PRO A 981 -5.14 52.26 27.11
CA PRO A 981 -5.82 52.34 28.41
C PRO A 981 -7.35 52.34 28.31
N PHE A 982 -7.93 53.17 27.42
CA PHE A 982 -9.38 53.30 27.29
C PHE A 982 -10.06 52.06 26.70
N ARG A 983 -9.43 51.41 25.71
CA ARG A 983 -9.98 50.20 25.08
C ARG A 983 -9.96 49.03 26.05
N THR A 984 -8.80 48.77 26.67
CA THR A 984 -8.64 47.72 27.69
C THR A 984 -9.58 47.95 28.87
N GLY A 985 -9.68 49.18 29.37
CA GLY A 985 -10.60 49.53 30.46
C GLY A 985 -12.07 49.27 30.12
N LEU A 986 -12.55 49.65 28.94
CA LEU A 986 -13.94 49.43 28.54
C LEU A 986 -14.30 47.94 28.40
N PHE A 987 -13.40 47.13 27.83
CA PHE A 987 -13.62 45.69 27.72
C PHE A 987 -13.61 45.00 29.08
N GLU A 988 -12.67 45.32 29.97
CA GLU A 988 -12.62 44.76 31.32
C GLU A 988 -13.84 45.16 32.17
N VAL A 989 -14.32 46.41 32.07
CA VAL A 989 -15.55 46.84 32.76
C VAL A 989 -16.77 46.08 32.24
N ARG A 990 -16.93 45.90 30.92
CA ARG A 990 -18.06 45.12 30.36
C ARG A 990 -17.98 43.65 30.79
N ALA A 991 -16.81 43.04 30.77
CA ALA A 991 -16.62 41.67 31.24
C ALA A 991 -16.90 41.51 32.74
N LEU A 992 -16.48 42.49 33.56
CA LEU A 992 -16.77 42.53 34.99
C LEU A 992 -18.27 42.66 35.27
N VAL A 993 -19.00 43.54 34.57
CA VAL A 993 -20.46 43.69 34.71
C VAL A 993 -21.18 42.39 34.32
N SER A 994 -20.86 41.79 33.17
CA SER A 994 -21.44 40.51 32.75
C SER A 994 -21.19 39.40 33.78
N PHE A 995 -19.98 39.35 34.33
CA PHE A 995 -19.62 38.40 35.38
C PHE A 995 -20.38 38.63 36.69
N SER A 996 -20.53 39.88 37.11
CA SER A 996 -21.31 40.24 38.30
C SER A 996 -22.79 39.89 38.16
N VAL A 997 -23.40 40.14 37.00
CA VAL A 997 -24.79 39.77 36.72
C VAL A 997 -24.98 38.25 36.75
N LEU A 998 -24.11 37.49 36.08
CA LEU A 998 -24.16 36.02 36.10
C LEU A 998 -23.92 35.45 37.50
N SER A 999 -22.98 36.00 38.25
CA SER A 999 -22.75 35.63 39.66
C SER A 999 -23.97 35.91 40.54
N VAL A 1000 -24.66 37.04 40.34
CA VAL A 1000 -25.89 37.37 41.09
C VAL A 1000 -27.04 36.44 40.72
N LEU A 1001 -27.25 36.13 39.43
CA LEU A 1001 -28.29 35.17 38.99
C LEU A 1001 -28.02 33.74 39.51
N TRP A 1002 -26.74 33.36 39.60
CA TRP A 1002 -26.30 32.09 40.17
C TRP A 1002 -26.50 32.05 41.69
N ILE A 1003 -26.17 33.13 42.42
CA ILE A 1003 -26.46 33.27 43.87
C ILE A 1003 -27.97 33.27 44.14
N ALA A 1004 -28.76 33.85 43.25
CA ALA A 1004 -30.23 33.83 43.29
C ALA A 1004 -30.84 32.45 42.91
N GLY A 1005 -30.01 31.43 42.65
CA GLY A 1005 -30.44 30.04 42.48
C GLY A 1005 -31.06 29.72 41.12
N TRP A 1006 -30.92 30.60 40.11
CA TRP A 1006 -31.52 30.39 38.80
C TRP A 1006 -30.81 29.25 38.04
N ARG A 1007 -31.55 28.18 37.70
CA ARG A 1007 -31.06 27.03 36.92
C ARG A 1007 -31.89 26.86 35.63
N PRO A 1008 -31.30 26.43 34.50
CA PRO A 1008 -32.07 26.03 33.31
C PRO A 1008 -32.91 24.79 33.62
N ASN A 1009 -34.19 24.81 33.26
CA ASN A 1009 -35.13 23.75 33.60
C ASN A 1009 -34.94 22.48 32.76
N GLY A 1010 -34.57 21.38 33.41
CA GLY A 1010 -35.05 20.04 33.09
C GLY A 1010 -36.02 19.59 34.18
N GLY A 1011 -37.19 19.05 33.83
CA GLY A 1011 -38.23 18.73 34.81
C GLY A 1011 -39.13 17.56 34.41
N THR A 1012 -39.10 16.51 35.21
CA THR A 1012 -40.07 15.39 35.23
C THR A 1012 -40.90 15.46 36.52
N ARG A 1013 -42.21 15.17 36.46
CA ARG A 1013 -42.94 14.50 37.57
C ARG A 1013 -44.33 13.99 37.18
N ALA A 1014 -44.72 12.92 37.86
CA ALA A 1014 -45.73 11.93 37.50
C ALA A 1014 -47.04 11.96 38.32
N ILE A 1015 -47.86 10.92 38.11
CA ILE A 1015 -48.94 10.31 38.94
C ILE A 1015 -50.40 10.58 38.51
N GLU A 1016 -51.21 9.52 38.61
CA GLU A 1016 -52.53 9.25 38.01
C GLU A 1016 -53.74 9.58 38.91
N ALA A 1017 -54.95 9.67 38.32
CA ALA A 1017 -56.22 9.15 38.87
C ALA A 1017 -57.36 9.08 37.80
N SER A 1018 -58.27 8.11 37.93
CA SER A 1018 -59.48 7.83 37.09
C SER A 1018 -60.77 8.26 37.85
N PRO A 1019 -62.07 8.02 37.46
CA PRO A 1019 -62.65 7.34 36.28
C PRO A 1019 -64.00 7.89 35.66
N ALA A 1020 -64.42 7.32 34.50
CA ALA A 1020 -65.83 7.02 34.07
C ALA A 1020 -66.87 8.17 33.82
N PRO A 1021 -68.05 7.92 33.17
CA PRO A 1021 -68.42 7.00 32.07
C PRO A 1021 -69.34 7.63 30.94
N ALA A 1022 -69.76 6.77 29.99
CA ALA A 1022 -71.08 6.72 29.31
C ALA A 1022 -71.30 7.31 27.87
N ASN A 1023 -71.70 6.38 26.98
CA ASN A 1023 -72.77 6.45 25.95
C ASN A 1023 -72.78 7.54 24.86
N ALA A 1024 -72.57 7.15 23.59
CA ALA A 1024 -73.66 6.81 22.63
C ALA A 1024 -73.11 6.41 21.24
N ALA A 1025 -73.93 5.71 20.45
CA ALA A 1025 -73.68 5.33 19.05
C ALA A 1025 -74.90 5.81 18.19
N PRO A 1026 -75.06 5.49 16.87
CA PRO A 1026 -74.10 5.18 15.79
C PRO A 1026 -74.36 6.01 14.49
N ALA A 1027 -73.41 6.04 13.54
CA ALA A 1027 -73.65 6.26 12.09
C ALA A 1027 -72.40 5.81 11.28
N GLN A 1028 -72.43 4.67 10.60
CA GLN A 1028 -72.80 4.49 9.18
C GLN A 1028 -71.82 5.11 8.14
N THR A 1029 -70.79 4.33 7.82
CA THR A 1029 -70.40 3.91 6.47
C THR A 1029 -70.37 4.91 5.29
N SER A 1030 -69.16 5.11 4.75
CA SER A 1030 -68.91 5.05 3.30
C SER A 1030 -67.53 4.43 3.06
N ALA A 1031 -67.45 3.45 2.16
CA ALA A 1031 -66.24 2.66 1.90
C ALA A 1031 -65.38 3.22 0.74
N SER A 1032 -64.19 2.62 0.56
CA SER A 1032 -63.12 2.96 -0.40
C SER A 1032 -62.38 4.27 -0.10
N THR A 1033 -61.05 4.35 -0.22
CA THR A 1033 -60.08 3.44 -0.87
C THR A 1033 -59.12 2.76 0.12
N VAL A 1034 -58.65 1.56 -0.22
CA VAL A 1034 -57.59 0.84 0.52
C VAL A 1034 -56.25 1.55 0.28
N SER A 1035 -55.71 2.19 1.31
CA SER A 1035 -54.30 2.59 1.35
C SER A 1035 -53.48 1.38 1.80
N HIS A 1036 -52.61 0.86 0.92
CA HIS A 1036 -51.60 -0.12 1.33
C HIS A 1036 -50.72 0.48 2.44
N GLU A 1037 -50.42 -0.31 3.47
CA GLU A 1037 -49.36 0.04 4.42
C GLU A 1037 -47.99 0.01 3.70
N PRO A 1038 -47.04 0.87 4.09
CA PRO A 1038 -45.69 0.83 3.53
C PRO A 1038 -44.96 -0.44 3.99
N ASN A 1039 -44.88 -1.42 3.10
CA ASN A 1039 -44.10 -2.65 3.31
C ASN A 1039 -42.62 -2.31 3.62
N ALA A 1040 -41.96 -3.18 4.37
CA ALA A 1040 -40.52 -3.05 4.57
C ALA A 1040 -39.78 -3.37 3.25
N ARG A 1041 -38.74 -2.59 2.96
CA ARG A 1041 -38.02 -2.66 1.67
C ARG A 1041 -36.54 -2.39 1.84
N LEU A 1042 -35.73 -3.10 1.04
CA LEU A 1042 -34.30 -2.84 0.92
C LEU A 1042 -34.11 -1.70 -0.09
N ARG A 1043 -33.47 -0.61 0.32
CA ARG A 1043 -33.07 0.48 -0.59
C ARG A 1043 -31.57 0.41 -0.83
N LEU A 1044 -31.17 0.57 -2.08
CA LEU A 1044 -29.79 0.70 -2.55
C LEU A 1044 -29.65 2.02 -3.28
N GLU A 1045 -28.48 2.64 -3.17
CA GLU A 1045 -28.08 3.75 -4.02
C GLU A 1045 -26.85 3.33 -4.84
N LEU A 1046 -26.94 3.43 -6.17
CA LEU A 1046 -25.93 3.00 -7.12
C LEU A 1046 -25.29 4.19 -7.84
N GLU A 1047 -23.97 4.19 -7.92
CA GLU A 1047 -23.19 5.14 -8.74
C GLU A 1047 -22.92 4.58 -10.15
N TYR A 1048 -22.94 3.24 -10.28
CA TYR A 1048 -22.68 2.52 -11.52
C TYR A 1048 -23.84 1.58 -11.83
N LEU A 1049 -24.23 1.49 -13.10
CA LEU A 1049 -25.18 0.50 -13.62
C LEU A 1049 -24.50 -0.46 -14.59
N SER A 1050 -24.95 -1.71 -14.55
CA SER A 1050 -24.84 -2.68 -15.64
C SER A 1050 -25.99 -3.68 -15.53
N ASP A 1051 -26.24 -4.48 -16.56
CA ASP A 1051 -27.44 -5.33 -16.65
C ASP A 1051 -27.47 -6.56 -15.73
N ARG A 1052 -26.44 -6.78 -14.89
CA ARG A 1052 -26.34 -7.96 -14.01
C ARG A 1052 -26.37 -7.63 -12.52
N LEU A 1053 -27.24 -6.70 -12.10
CA LEU A 1053 -27.49 -6.43 -10.67
C LEU A 1053 -28.21 -7.62 -10.04
N ALA A 1054 -27.60 -8.27 -9.04
CA ALA A 1054 -28.15 -9.50 -8.47
C ALA A 1054 -28.37 -9.47 -6.95
N PHE A 1055 -29.23 -10.37 -6.50
CA PHE A 1055 -29.61 -10.56 -5.11
C PHE A 1055 -29.65 -12.04 -4.76
N TYR A 1056 -29.25 -12.36 -3.53
CA TYR A 1056 -29.48 -13.65 -2.89
C TYR A 1056 -30.69 -13.54 -1.96
N VAL A 1057 -31.63 -14.48 -2.04
CA VAL A 1057 -32.88 -14.49 -1.28
C VAL A 1057 -33.06 -15.81 -0.54
N ALA A 1058 -33.31 -15.75 0.77
CA ALA A 1058 -33.47 -16.93 1.63
C ALA A 1058 -34.72 -16.85 2.54
N PRO A 1059 -35.62 -17.87 2.51
CA PRO A 1059 -35.63 -18.98 1.55
C PRO A 1059 -35.83 -18.48 0.11
N PRO A 1060 -35.45 -19.27 -0.92
CA PRO A 1060 -35.66 -18.92 -2.32
C PRO A 1060 -37.13 -18.52 -2.59
N PRO A 1061 -37.38 -17.53 -3.46
CA PRO A 1061 -38.73 -17.06 -3.74
C PRO A 1061 -39.56 -18.16 -4.42
N LEU A 1062 -40.82 -18.30 -4.04
CA LEU A 1062 -41.74 -19.28 -4.67
C LEU A 1062 -42.12 -18.88 -6.09
N SER A 1063 -41.97 -17.60 -6.45
CA SER A 1063 -42.10 -17.06 -7.79
C SER A 1063 -41.43 -15.70 -7.85
N LEU A 1064 -40.84 -15.33 -9.00
CA LEU A 1064 -40.28 -13.99 -9.22
C LEU A 1064 -41.32 -12.86 -9.01
N SER A 1065 -42.62 -13.14 -9.15
CA SER A 1065 -43.68 -12.16 -8.87
C SER A 1065 -43.80 -11.77 -7.39
N SER A 1066 -43.19 -12.52 -6.45
CA SER A 1066 -43.12 -12.13 -5.05
C SER A 1066 -42.04 -11.08 -4.77
N LEU A 1067 -41.21 -10.74 -5.77
CA LEU A 1067 -40.25 -9.65 -5.71
C LEU A 1067 -40.77 -8.49 -6.57
N ARG A 1068 -40.81 -7.29 -6.01
CA ARG A 1068 -41.07 -6.06 -6.76
C ARG A 1068 -39.87 -5.14 -6.62
N LEU A 1069 -39.42 -4.61 -7.75
CA LEU A 1069 -38.31 -3.67 -7.80
C LEU A 1069 -38.79 -2.34 -8.38
N CYS A 1070 -38.34 -1.25 -7.77
CA CYS A 1070 -38.49 0.09 -8.29
C CYS A 1070 -37.12 0.68 -8.58
N LEU A 1071 -36.96 1.33 -9.74
CA LEU A 1071 -35.79 2.13 -10.10
C LEU A 1071 -36.19 3.60 -10.13
N ASP A 1072 -35.49 4.43 -9.34
CA ASP A 1072 -35.79 5.85 -9.13
C ASP A 1072 -37.27 6.11 -8.77
N GLY A 1073 -37.87 5.19 -8.02
CA GLY A 1073 -39.28 5.21 -7.62
C GLY A 1073 -40.27 4.69 -8.67
N THR A 1074 -39.82 4.34 -9.87
CA THR A 1074 -40.65 3.77 -10.93
C THR A 1074 -40.67 2.24 -10.85
N PRO A 1075 -41.83 1.58 -10.71
CA PRO A 1075 -41.91 0.11 -10.70
C PRO A 1075 -41.43 -0.47 -12.03
N VAL A 1076 -40.56 -1.48 -11.95
CA VAL A 1076 -39.99 -2.12 -13.14
C VAL A 1076 -40.70 -3.43 -13.43
N ALA A 1077 -40.95 -3.71 -14.71
CA ALA A 1077 -41.68 -4.90 -15.14
C ALA A 1077 -40.96 -6.19 -14.72
N ALA A 1078 -41.70 -7.19 -14.24
CA ALA A 1078 -41.14 -8.48 -13.82
C ALA A 1078 -40.44 -9.26 -14.95
N SER A 1079 -40.59 -8.84 -16.22
CA SER A 1079 -39.93 -9.45 -17.39
C SER A 1079 -38.42 -9.22 -17.47
N VAL A 1080 -37.86 -8.25 -16.75
CA VAL A 1080 -36.40 -8.00 -16.65
C VAL A 1080 -35.78 -8.62 -15.39
N LEU A 1081 -36.56 -9.42 -14.65
CA LEU A 1081 -36.06 -10.28 -13.58
C LEU A 1081 -35.81 -11.68 -14.10
N HIS A 1082 -34.65 -12.23 -13.77
CA HIS A 1082 -34.25 -13.58 -14.16
C HIS A 1082 -33.79 -14.36 -12.93
N GLU A 1083 -34.32 -15.57 -12.76
CA GLU A 1083 -33.80 -16.51 -11.77
C GLU A 1083 -32.58 -17.20 -12.38
N LEU A 1084 -31.41 -17.02 -11.76
CA LEU A 1084 -30.17 -17.63 -12.25
C LEU A 1084 -29.90 -18.99 -11.62
N SER A 1085 -30.31 -19.16 -10.36
CA SER A 1085 -30.16 -20.42 -9.62
C SER A 1085 -31.24 -20.50 -8.55
N SER A 1086 -32.25 -21.33 -8.79
CA SER A 1086 -33.36 -21.57 -7.84
C SER A 1086 -32.89 -22.22 -6.54
N ASP A 1087 -31.97 -23.17 -6.67
CA ASP A 1087 -31.44 -23.94 -5.53
C ASP A 1087 -30.56 -23.08 -4.63
N ALA A 1088 -29.86 -22.08 -5.20
CA ALA A 1088 -29.12 -21.07 -4.46
C ALA A 1088 -29.95 -19.83 -4.08
N GLY A 1089 -31.17 -19.67 -4.62
CA GLY A 1089 -31.99 -18.46 -4.41
C GLY A 1089 -31.37 -17.18 -4.98
N ILE A 1090 -30.64 -17.26 -6.09
CA ILE A 1090 -30.02 -16.10 -6.76
C ILE A 1090 -30.89 -15.60 -7.91
N VAL A 1091 -31.23 -14.32 -7.85
CA VAL A 1091 -32.01 -13.58 -8.86
C VAL A 1091 -31.21 -12.40 -9.39
N GLU A 1092 -31.38 -12.09 -10.67
CA GLU A 1092 -30.71 -11.02 -11.40
C GLU A 1092 -31.73 -10.08 -12.05
N PHE A 1093 -31.33 -8.83 -12.25
CA PHE A 1093 -32.16 -7.74 -12.74
C PHE A 1093 -31.40 -6.86 -13.75
N GLN A 1094 -31.97 -6.73 -14.96
CA GLN A 1094 -31.43 -5.93 -16.06
C GLN A 1094 -31.68 -4.42 -15.85
N VAL A 1095 -31.01 -3.85 -14.85
CA VAL A 1095 -31.24 -2.46 -14.38
C VAL A 1095 -30.86 -1.41 -15.44
N GLU A 1096 -29.82 -1.64 -16.24
CA GLU A 1096 -29.38 -0.65 -17.23
C GLU A 1096 -30.32 -0.61 -18.44
N SER A 1097 -30.77 -1.77 -18.91
CA SER A 1097 -31.79 -1.91 -19.95
C SER A 1097 -33.15 -1.41 -19.50
N ALA A 1098 -33.55 -1.65 -18.24
CA ALA A 1098 -34.74 -1.05 -17.65
C ALA A 1098 -34.66 0.49 -17.63
N TRP A 1099 -33.53 1.06 -17.20
CA TRP A 1099 -33.29 2.50 -17.19
C TRP A 1099 -33.34 3.13 -18.58
N LYS A 1100 -32.70 2.49 -19.57
CA LYS A 1100 -32.72 2.93 -20.98
C LYS A 1100 -34.15 2.93 -21.54
N SER A 1101 -34.97 1.93 -21.19
CA SER A 1101 -36.38 1.86 -21.59
C SER A 1101 -37.21 3.01 -21.01
N LEU A 1102 -37.05 3.31 -19.70
CA LEU A 1102 -37.74 4.43 -19.04
C LEU A 1102 -37.39 5.78 -19.67
N LYS A 1103 -36.09 6.06 -19.90
CA LYS A 1103 -35.66 7.28 -20.61
C LYS A 1103 -36.20 7.37 -22.04
N GLY A 1104 -36.35 6.23 -22.72
CA GLY A 1104 -36.96 6.15 -24.04
C GLY A 1104 -38.44 6.54 -24.04
N GLN A 1105 -39.16 6.26 -22.95
CA GLN A 1105 -40.55 6.66 -22.76
C GLN A 1105 -40.67 8.16 -22.44
N ASP A 1106 -39.83 8.71 -21.54
CA ASP A 1106 -39.82 10.15 -21.24
C ASP A 1106 -39.57 11.03 -22.48
N LEU A 1107 -38.71 10.56 -23.40
CA LEU A 1107 -38.44 11.20 -24.69
C LEU A 1107 -39.60 11.05 -25.69
N ALA A 1108 -40.41 9.99 -25.60
CA ALA A 1108 -41.57 9.76 -26.45
C ALA A 1108 -42.82 10.53 -25.98
N ASP A 1109 -43.00 10.69 -24.66
CA ASP A 1109 -44.14 11.37 -24.04
C ASP A 1109 -43.99 12.90 -23.96
N GLY A 1110 -42.88 13.44 -24.48
CA GLY A 1110 -42.74 14.88 -24.79
C GLY A 1110 -42.53 15.81 -23.60
N LEU A 1111 -42.22 15.27 -22.41
CA LEU A 1111 -41.96 16.04 -21.18
C LEU A 1111 -40.50 16.55 -21.07
N GLY A 1112 -39.90 16.92 -22.19
CA GLY A 1112 -38.55 17.50 -22.26
C GLY A 1112 -38.50 18.97 -21.81
N ASN A 1113 -38.66 19.24 -20.51
CA ASN A 1113 -38.54 20.58 -19.94
C ASN A 1113 -37.22 20.71 -19.16
N GLY A 1114 -36.38 21.69 -19.55
CA GLY A 1114 -34.95 21.66 -19.24
C GLY A 1114 -34.56 21.95 -17.78
N SER A 1115 -33.86 21.00 -17.15
CA SER A 1115 -33.10 21.22 -15.91
C SER A 1115 -31.81 20.36 -15.83
N ASN A 1116 -31.11 20.20 -16.96
CA ASN A 1116 -29.94 19.29 -17.10
C ASN A 1116 -28.68 19.67 -16.31
N GLY A 1117 -28.72 20.68 -15.43
CA GLY A 1117 -27.58 21.12 -14.63
C GLY A 1117 -27.46 20.49 -13.24
N ALA A 1118 -28.51 19.81 -12.73
CA ALA A 1118 -28.59 19.37 -11.33
C ALA A 1118 -28.98 17.89 -11.11
N GLU A 1119 -29.18 17.12 -12.19
CA GLU A 1119 -29.50 15.67 -12.10
C GLU A 1119 -28.30 14.74 -12.30
N SER A 1120 -27.17 15.27 -12.74
CA SER A 1120 -25.93 14.55 -13.03
C SER A 1120 -25.26 13.94 -11.80
N GLU A 1121 -25.53 14.46 -10.59
CA GLU A 1121 -24.86 14.06 -9.34
C GLU A 1121 -25.64 13.06 -8.47
N LYS A 1122 -26.93 12.82 -8.73
CA LYS A 1122 -27.72 11.90 -7.89
C LYS A 1122 -27.44 10.43 -8.25
N SER A 1123 -27.10 9.59 -7.28
CA SER A 1123 -27.11 8.13 -7.45
C SER A 1123 -28.48 7.63 -7.95
N TRP A 1124 -28.49 6.51 -8.66
CA TRP A 1124 -29.72 5.76 -8.96
C TRP A 1124 -30.21 5.06 -7.69
N VAL A 1125 -31.53 5.05 -7.47
CA VAL A 1125 -32.13 4.40 -6.30
C VAL A 1125 -32.84 3.12 -6.73
N VAL A 1126 -32.40 1.96 -6.22
CA VAL A 1126 -33.09 0.69 -6.40
C VAL A 1126 -33.76 0.29 -5.09
N GLU A 1127 -35.09 0.14 -5.11
CA GLU A 1127 -35.85 -0.34 -3.95
C GLU A 1127 -36.43 -1.74 -4.25
N VAL A 1128 -36.19 -2.69 -3.36
CA VAL A 1128 -36.68 -4.07 -3.45
C VAL A 1128 -37.65 -4.35 -2.29
N GLU A 1129 -38.90 -4.71 -2.63
CA GLU A 1129 -39.91 -5.13 -1.67
C GLU A 1129 -40.40 -6.55 -1.96
N PHE A 1130 -40.87 -7.25 -0.92
CA PHE A 1130 -41.55 -8.53 -1.06
C PHE A 1130 -43.06 -8.31 -1.12
N ALA A 1131 -43.70 -8.91 -2.12
CA ALA A 1131 -45.15 -8.96 -2.27
C ALA A 1131 -45.75 -10.17 -1.53
N ASP A 1132 -47.01 -10.04 -1.09
CA ASP A 1132 -47.82 -11.11 -0.50
C ASP A 1132 -48.30 -12.16 -1.51
#